data_AF-A0A8H6TM59-F1
#
_entry.id   AF-A0A8H6TM59-F1
#
_cell.length_a   1.000
_cell.length_b   1.000
_cell.length_c   1.000
_cell.angle_alpha   90.00
_cell.angle_beta   90.00
_cell.angle_gamma   90.00
#
_symmetry.space_group_name_H-M   'P 1'
#
loop_
_entity.id
_entity.type
_entity.pdbx_description
1 polymer ?
#
loop_
_entity_poly.entity_id
_entity_poly.type
_entity_poly.pdbx_seq_one_letter_code
_entity_poly.pdbx_strand_id
1 'polypeptide(L)'
;MALTREQVSVAQRDGDYKIIPEKAAPKLDTSEWPLLLKNYDKLLVRSSHFTPIPEGCSPLKRDITSYIKSGVINLDKPSNPSSHEVVAWLRRILRVEKTGHSGTLDPKVTGCLIVCIDRATRLVKSQQGAGKEYVCVLRLHAALPNPAALPRALQTLTGALFQRPPLISAVKRQLRIRTIHQSNLIEFDEKRNLAVFWVSCEAGTYIRTLCVHLGLLLGVGGHMQELRRVRSGAMSENDDIVTMHDVMDAQWMYDNNRDESYLRRVIRPLECLMVGYKRIVVKDSAVNAVCYGAKLMIPGLLRYEADIALNEEVVLMTTKGEAIALAIAQMSTVELATCDHGVVAKVKRCIMERDTYPRRWGLGPMALQKKKMVKDGKLGKHGEKIEGVTPAEWSRDYVDYNRDEAPIAGPSAVPAPTAAAPADDTTKEEKKRKRKSEVVDADVSMVTAGEEEEDAEAERKRKKREKKAAKAAEGGEVEDEEARRERKRLRKEKKALSRRLSTVSTTWLKSQHPPQSILIVNKLRTQPVILAIDAFLEHVHATYPGVRVFHEDRPDIPHGAEVWQAGEKKQNIDLVVTLGGDGTILHASSLFSAGAVPPVLSFSMGTLGFLLPFHIDDFAKALESVFQGKATILNRMRLACAFFDQRQDKKTDVGDDWQVMNEIALHRGSSPHLNTIDIFVDGQHLTEAVSDGLIVSTPTGSTAYSLSAGGPIVHPSLSALVLTPICPRSLSFRPLVFPSSSSITLRIGDRSRAPAGVSMDGRTSHTLHPGESVTVNASPYPVPCINRSSIADEEEPHAGAGPGKEDDWVRDINNLLQYNATFRSKALLRHSRT
;
A
#
# COMPACT_ATOMS: atom_id res chain seq x y z
N MET A 1 13.20 15.28 -44.72
CA MET A 1 14.13 16.45 -44.75
C MET A 1 13.58 17.45 -45.75
N ALA A 2 13.57 18.74 -45.44
CA ALA A 2 13.15 19.76 -46.40
C ALA A 2 14.27 20.00 -47.41
N LEU A 3 13.93 20.01 -48.71
CA LEU A 3 14.85 20.33 -49.80
C LEU A 3 15.38 21.76 -49.62
N THR A 4 16.66 21.99 -49.85
CA THR A 4 17.25 23.34 -49.85
C THR A 4 16.69 24.16 -51.01
N ARG A 5 16.79 25.50 -50.96
CA ARG A 5 16.26 26.40 -51.99
C ARG A 5 16.76 26.08 -53.41
N GLU A 6 17.99 25.59 -53.55
CA GLU A 6 18.58 25.16 -54.81
C GLU A 6 18.06 23.80 -55.27
N GLN A 7 17.76 22.90 -54.33
CA GLN A 7 17.13 21.62 -54.62
C GLN A 7 15.66 21.80 -55.04
N VAL A 8 14.97 22.82 -54.52
CA VAL A 8 13.60 23.15 -54.91
C VAL A 8 13.52 23.61 -56.38
N SER A 9 14.48 24.40 -56.86
CA SER A 9 14.45 24.89 -58.25
C SER A 9 14.73 23.79 -59.28
N VAL A 10 15.65 22.86 -58.98
CA VAL A 10 15.90 21.67 -59.80
C VAL A 10 14.68 20.74 -59.77
N ALA A 11 14.13 20.49 -58.59
CA ALA A 11 12.96 19.65 -58.40
C ALA A 11 11.70 20.23 -59.09
N GLN A 12 11.57 21.56 -59.18
CA GLN A 12 10.48 22.23 -59.91
C GLN A 12 10.66 22.22 -61.43
N ARG A 13 11.90 22.14 -61.92
CA ARG A 13 12.21 22.20 -63.35
C ARG A 13 12.21 20.82 -64.02
N ASP A 14 12.63 19.78 -63.30
CA ASP A 14 12.78 18.43 -63.84
C ASP A 14 11.71 17.42 -63.33
N GLY A 15 10.90 17.81 -62.34
CA GLY A 15 9.90 16.93 -61.74
C GLY A 15 8.54 17.00 -62.44
N ASP A 16 8.16 15.96 -63.17
CA ASP A 16 6.77 15.74 -63.58
C ASP A 16 5.97 15.20 -62.39
N TYR A 17 5.48 16.10 -61.52
CA TYR A 17 4.60 15.77 -60.39
C TYR A 17 3.17 15.44 -60.84
N LYS A 18 3.03 14.47 -61.74
CA LYS A 18 1.73 13.95 -62.21
C LYS A 18 1.53 12.55 -61.67
N ILE A 19 0.33 12.31 -61.14
CA ILE A 19 -0.10 10.98 -60.72
C ILE A 19 -0.29 10.15 -62.00
N ILE A 20 0.54 9.12 -62.19
CA ILE A 20 0.39 8.18 -63.30
C ILE A 20 -0.80 7.28 -62.98
N PRO A 21 -1.78 7.12 -63.89
CA PRO A 21 -2.93 6.26 -63.64
C PRO A 21 -2.52 4.78 -63.64
N GLU A 22 -2.54 4.15 -62.47
CA GLU A 22 -2.33 2.71 -62.29
C GLU A 22 -3.68 1.96 -62.15
N LYS A 23 -3.76 0.75 -62.71
CA LYS A 23 -4.98 -0.10 -62.69
C LYS A 23 -5.29 -0.72 -61.31
N ALA A 24 -4.44 -0.51 -60.30
CA ALA A 24 -4.63 -1.01 -58.95
C ALA A 24 -4.72 0.15 -57.97
N ALA A 25 -5.56 0.02 -56.94
CA ALA A 25 -5.58 0.97 -55.83
C ALA A 25 -4.18 0.97 -55.17
N PRO A 26 -3.56 2.13 -54.92
CA PRO A 26 -2.24 2.19 -54.31
C PRO A 26 -2.28 1.48 -52.95
N LYS A 27 -1.39 0.50 -52.77
CA LYS A 27 -1.26 -0.23 -51.51
C LYS A 27 -0.72 0.75 -50.48
N LEU A 28 -1.49 1.02 -49.42
CA LEU A 28 -1.07 1.90 -48.33
C LEU A 28 0.17 1.28 -47.66
N ASP A 29 1.34 1.88 -47.85
CA ASP A 29 2.53 1.49 -47.13
C ASP A 29 2.45 2.02 -45.69
N THR A 30 2.42 1.09 -44.74
CA THR A 30 2.35 1.41 -43.31
C THR A 30 3.61 0.98 -42.54
N SER A 31 4.72 0.69 -43.23
CA SER A 31 5.99 0.33 -42.59
C SER A 31 6.56 1.45 -41.70
N GLU A 32 6.31 2.71 -42.08
CA GLU A 32 6.77 3.90 -41.37
C GLU A 32 5.78 4.41 -40.31
N TRP A 33 4.63 3.73 -40.15
CA TRP A 33 3.65 4.12 -39.14
C TRP A 33 4.19 3.85 -37.72
N PRO A 34 3.89 4.71 -36.75
CA PRO A 34 4.52 4.64 -35.45
C PRO A 34 3.94 3.52 -34.56
N LEU A 35 4.79 2.97 -33.68
CA LEU A 35 4.38 2.12 -32.56
C LEU A 35 3.53 0.92 -33.02
N LEU A 36 2.36 0.70 -32.40
CA LEU A 36 1.48 -0.43 -32.70
C LEU A 36 0.84 -0.36 -34.09
N LEU A 37 0.88 0.80 -34.76
CA LEU A 37 0.39 0.97 -36.12
C LEU A 37 1.42 0.60 -37.20
N LYS A 38 2.67 0.28 -36.82
CA LYS A 38 3.69 -0.13 -37.77
C LYS A 38 3.30 -1.42 -38.49
N ASN A 39 3.39 -1.49 -39.82
CA ASN A 39 2.96 -2.66 -40.60
C ASN A 39 1.48 -3.03 -40.37
N TYR A 40 0.61 -2.05 -40.23
CA TYR A 40 -0.82 -2.25 -40.06
C TYR A 40 -1.48 -2.96 -41.26
N ASP A 41 -0.96 -2.74 -42.47
CA ASP A 41 -1.43 -3.39 -43.71
C ASP A 41 -1.18 -4.91 -43.72
N LYS A 42 -0.22 -5.40 -42.93
CA LYS A 42 0.08 -6.84 -42.79
C LYS A 42 -0.91 -7.59 -41.89
N LEU A 43 -1.80 -6.87 -41.18
CA LEU A 43 -2.82 -7.49 -40.35
C LEU A 43 -3.94 -8.09 -41.20
N LEU A 44 -4.36 -9.31 -40.84
CA LEU A 44 -5.47 -9.99 -41.49
C LEU A 44 -6.78 -9.26 -41.19
N VAL A 45 -7.63 -9.12 -42.20
CA VAL A 45 -8.88 -8.35 -42.12
C VAL A 45 -10.04 -9.27 -41.84
N ARG A 46 -10.74 -9.04 -40.71
CA ARG A 46 -12.03 -9.68 -40.42
C ARG A 46 -13.20 -8.86 -41.00
N SER A 47 -13.13 -7.55 -40.85
CA SER A 47 -14.20 -6.63 -41.24
C SER A 47 -13.58 -5.34 -41.78
N SER A 48 -13.89 -5.00 -43.04
CA SER A 48 -13.44 -3.73 -43.64
C SER A 48 -14.30 -2.54 -43.22
N HIS A 49 -15.53 -2.81 -42.76
CA HIS A 49 -16.48 -1.77 -42.36
C HIS A 49 -16.52 -1.61 -40.84
N PHE A 50 -16.42 -0.36 -40.39
CA PHE A 50 -16.72 0.09 -39.03
C PHE A 50 -17.10 1.57 -39.07
N THR A 51 -17.84 2.04 -38.07
CA THR A 51 -18.15 3.47 -37.92
C THR A 51 -17.10 4.07 -36.99
N PRO A 52 -16.20 4.95 -37.49
CA PRO A 52 -15.22 5.61 -36.65
C PRO A 52 -15.92 6.47 -35.60
N ILE A 53 -15.40 6.45 -34.39
CA ILE A 53 -15.86 7.27 -33.27
C ILE A 53 -14.82 8.37 -33.05
N PRO A 54 -15.20 9.67 -32.96
CA PRO A 54 -14.25 10.77 -32.88
C PRO A 54 -13.43 10.80 -31.58
N GLU A 55 -13.90 10.15 -30.52
CA GLU A 55 -13.23 10.08 -29.22
C GLU A 55 -11.92 9.27 -29.27
N GLY A 56 -10.98 9.60 -28.37
CA GLY A 56 -9.63 9.05 -28.36
C GLY A 56 -8.69 9.72 -29.36
N CYS A 57 -7.41 9.37 -29.33
CA CYS A 57 -6.43 9.95 -30.26
C CYS A 57 -5.21 9.04 -30.43
N SER A 58 -4.55 9.16 -31.59
CA SER A 58 -3.32 8.40 -31.84
C SER A 58 -2.25 8.73 -30.78
N PRO A 59 -1.45 7.75 -30.30
CA PRO A 59 -0.54 7.96 -29.17
C PRO A 59 0.39 9.17 -29.26
N LEU A 60 0.98 9.41 -30.45
CA LEU A 60 1.89 10.54 -30.67
C LEU A 60 1.18 11.89 -30.84
N LYS A 61 -0.14 11.89 -31.07
CA LYS A 61 -0.98 13.08 -31.23
C LYS A 61 -1.77 13.46 -29.97
N ARG A 62 -1.52 12.78 -28.84
CA ARG A 62 -2.10 13.16 -27.54
C ARG A 62 -1.69 14.57 -27.16
N ASP A 63 -2.62 15.31 -26.54
CA ASP A 63 -2.27 16.54 -25.83
C ASP A 63 -1.23 16.24 -24.76
N ILE A 64 -0.42 17.23 -24.39
CA ILE A 64 0.74 17.01 -23.51
C ILE A 64 0.36 16.41 -22.16
N THR A 65 -0.80 16.76 -21.61
CA THR A 65 -1.24 16.25 -20.31
C THR A 65 -1.58 14.76 -20.42
N SER A 66 -2.38 14.38 -21.42
CA SER A 66 -2.73 12.98 -21.66
C SER A 66 -1.53 12.14 -22.10
N TYR A 67 -0.59 12.76 -22.82
CA TYR A 67 0.67 12.15 -23.25
C TYR A 67 1.54 11.76 -22.04
N ILE A 68 1.76 12.69 -21.10
CA ILE A 68 2.49 12.44 -19.85
C ILE A 68 1.76 11.38 -19.02
N LYS A 69 0.44 11.50 -18.85
CA LYS A 69 -0.37 10.55 -18.08
C LYS A 69 -0.34 9.13 -18.64
N SER A 70 -0.06 8.98 -19.93
CA SER A 70 0.11 7.68 -20.60
C SER A 70 1.57 7.44 -20.97
N GLY A 71 2.49 8.04 -20.22
CA GLY A 71 3.90 8.15 -20.53
C GLY A 71 4.78 7.11 -19.83
N VAL A 72 5.90 6.82 -20.46
CA VAL A 72 6.96 5.95 -19.99
C VAL A 72 8.29 6.61 -20.26
N ILE A 73 9.21 6.57 -19.29
CA ILE A 73 10.57 7.09 -19.41
C ILE A 73 11.55 5.92 -19.38
N ASN A 74 12.42 5.83 -20.38
CA ASN A 74 13.57 4.92 -20.37
C ASN A 74 14.73 5.60 -19.65
N LEU A 75 14.77 5.49 -18.32
CA LEU A 75 15.72 6.25 -17.53
C LEU A 75 17.07 5.54 -17.44
N ASP A 76 18.17 6.26 -17.65
CA ASP A 76 19.49 5.85 -17.19
C ASP A 76 19.61 6.18 -15.70
N LYS A 77 19.36 5.18 -14.86
CA LYS A 77 19.41 5.36 -13.41
C LYS A 77 20.86 5.69 -12.99
N PRO A 78 21.10 6.77 -12.24
CA PRO A 78 22.43 7.04 -11.71
C PRO A 78 22.81 6.04 -10.60
N SER A 79 24.11 5.91 -10.36
CA SER A 79 24.63 5.13 -9.22
C SER A 79 24.41 5.92 -7.93
N ASN A 80 24.20 5.19 -6.83
CA ASN A 80 23.92 5.62 -5.45
C ASN A 80 22.46 5.68 -5.00
N PRO A 81 21.54 6.46 -5.60
CA PRO A 81 20.18 6.51 -5.09
C PRO A 81 19.46 5.18 -5.38
N SER A 82 18.56 4.78 -4.49
CA SER A 82 17.71 3.62 -4.74
C SER A 82 16.74 3.90 -5.90
N SER A 83 16.27 2.84 -6.54
CA SER A 83 15.27 2.99 -7.62
C SER A 83 14.00 3.71 -7.15
N HIS A 84 13.60 3.54 -5.89
CA HIS A 84 12.41 4.17 -5.32
C HIS A 84 12.60 5.68 -5.12
N GLU A 85 13.77 6.12 -4.66
CA GLU A 85 14.10 7.54 -4.52
C GLU A 85 14.09 8.25 -5.88
N VAL A 86 14.73 7.63 -6.88
CA VAL A 86 14.77 8.15 -8.25
C VAL A 86 13.35 8.34 -8.81
N VAL A 87 12.49 7.33 -8.64
CA VAL A 87 11.10 7.38 -9.09
C VAL A 87 10.26 8.42 -8.32
N ALA A 88 10.56 8.64 -7.04
CA ALA A 88 9.93 9.69 -6.24
C ALA A 88 10.36 11.09 -6.68
N TRP A 89 11.63 11.28 -7.06
CA TRP A 89 12.12 12.54 -7.62
C TRP A 89 11.48 12.83 -8.98
N LEU A 90 11.39 11.85 -9.87
CA LEU A 90 10.70 12.01 -11.16
C LEU A 90 9.23 12.39 -10.99
N ARG A 91 8.54 11.75 -10.02
CA ARG A 91 7.16 12.11 -9.68
C ARG A 91 7.03 13.58 -9.26
N ARG A 92 7.99 14.06 -8.45
CA ARG A 92 8.02 15.45 -7.98
C ARG A 92 8.33 16.43 -9.10
N ILE A 93 9.33 16.12 -9.95
CA ILE A 93 9.71 16.95 -11.10
C ILE A 93 8.51 17.12 -12.04
N LEU A 94 7.92 16.00 -12.49
CA LEU A 94 6.82 16.01 -13.47
C LEU A 94 5.47 16.42 -12.88
N ARG A 95 5.34 16.47 -11.54
CA ARG A 95 4.10 16.79 -10.81
C ARG A 95 2.93 15.88 -11.18
N VAL A 96 3.23 14.58 -11.27
CA VAL A 96 2.29 13.51 -11.67
C VAL A 96 1.79 12.74 -10.45
N GLU A 97 0.64 12.07 -10.60
CA GLU A 97 -0.05 11.45 -9.47
C GLU A 97 0.63 10.17 -9.01
N LYS A 98 1.05 9.31 -9.95
CA LYS A 98 1.63 8.00 -9.69
C LYS A 98 2.81 7.73 -10.60
N THR A 99 3.82 7.09 -10.05
CA THR A 99 4.94 6.54 -10.81
C THR A 99 5.26 5.13 -10.32
N GLY A 100 5.77 4.30 -11.21
CA GLY A 100 6.23 2.94 -10.88
C GLY A 100 7.34 2.52 -11.85
N HIS A 101 8.05 1.43 -11.57
CA HIS A 101 9.23 1.06 -12.36
C HIS A 101 9.35 -0.44 -12.67
N SER A 102 10.07 -0.76 -13.76
CA SER A 102 10.25 -2.11 -14.35
C SER A 102 11.07 -3.11 -13.53
N GLY A 103 11.34 -2.83 -12.26
CA GLY A 103 12.11 -3.71 -11.37
C GLY A 103 13.31 -2.99 -10.75
N THR A 104 13.49 -3.24 -9.46
CA THR A 104 14.46 -2.53 -8.62
C THR A 104 15.89 -2.83 -9.05
N LEU A 105 16.65 -1.78 -9.32
CA LEU A 105 18.10 -1.79 -9.35
C LEU A 105 18.64 -1.46 -7.97
N ASP A 106 19.64 -2.23 -7.53
CA ASP A 106 20.40 -1.94 -6.30
C ASP A 106 20.97 -0.50 -6.38
N PRO A 107 21.20 0.16 -5.22
CA PRO A 107 21.70 1.54 -5.16
C PRO A 107 22.86 1.83 -6.11
N LYS A 108 23.89 0.97 -6.14
CA LYS A 108 25.10 1.15 -6.96
C LYS A 108 24.96 0.77 -8.44
N VAL A 109 23.79 0.25 -8.85
CA VAL A 109 23.58 -0.27 -10.21
C VAL A 109 22.97 0.83 -11.08
N THR A 110 23.52 0.98 -12.28
CA THR A 110 23.12 2.00 -13.28
C THR A 110 22.36 1.40 -14.45
N GLY A 111 21.91 2.25 -15.38
CA GLY A 111 21.31 1.82 -16.64
C GLY A 111 19.80 1.79 -16.62
N CYS A 112 19.24 1.05 -17.57
CA CYS A 112 17.84 1.06 -17.96
C CYS A 112 16.90 0.84 -16.77
N LEU A 113 16.14 1.86 -16.39
CA LEU A 113 15.04 1.80 -15.45
C LEU A 113 13.81 2.39 -16.13
N ILE A 114 12.97 1.55 -16.72
CA ILE A 114 11.71 2.01 -17.28
C ILE A 114 10.83 2.51 -16.13
N VAL A 115 10.48 3.80 -16.16
CA VAL A 115 9.57 4.46 -15.22
C VAL A 115 8.25 4.74 -15.92
N CYS A 116 7.17 4.15 -15.41
CA CYS A 116 5.82 4.32 -15.89
C CYS A 116 5.12 5.44 -15.11
N ILE A 117 4.41 6.32 -15.82
CA ILE A 117 3.70 7.47 -15.26
C ILE A 117 2.18 7.22 -15.29
N ASP A 118 1.48 7.58 -14.23
CA ASP A 118 0.02 7.53 -14.06
C ASP A 118 -0.63 6.26 -14.65
N ARG A 119 -1.30 6.36 -15.81
CA ARG A 119 -2.00 5.23 -16.45
C ARG A 119 -1.04 4.10 -16.82
N ALA A 120 0.17 4.44 -17.25
CA ALA A 120 1.18 3.45 -17.62
C ALA A 120 1.61 2.58 -16.43
N THR A 121 1.38 3.01 -15.18
CA THR A 121 1.70 2.19 -13.99
C THR A 121 0.98 0.83 -13.98
N ARG A 122 -0.14 0.70 -14.71
CA ARG A 122 -0.86 -0.58 -14.91
C ARG A 122 0.01 -1.67 -15.56
N LEU A 123 1.05 -1.28 -16.30
CA LEU A 123 2.01 -2.13 -17.00
C LEU A 123 3.25 -2.50 -16.16
N VAL A 124 3.44 -1.91 -14.98
CA VAL A 124 4.64 -2.14 -14.15
C VAL A 124 4.85 -3.63 -13.87
N LYS A 125 3.77 -4.37 -13.58
CA LYS A 125 3.86 -5.81 -13.27
C LYS A 125 4.38 -6.64 -14.45
N SER A 126 3.97 -6.34 -15.69
CA SER A 126 4.51 -7.05 -16.87
C SER A 126 5.97 -6.68 -17.11
N GLN A 127 6.32 -5.41 -16.92
CA GLN A 127 7.71 -4.95 -17.05
C GLN A 127 8.63 -5.55 -15.99
N GLN A 128 8.17 -5.74 -14.75
CA GLN A 128 8.93 -6.40 -13.68
C GLN A 128 9.22 -7.87 -14.02
N GLY A 129 8.24 -8.59 -14.58
CA GLY A 129 8.37 -9.99 -14.97
C GLY A 129 9.15 -10.24 -16.27
N ALA A 130 9.36 -9.22 -17.09
CA ALA A 130 10.07 -9.36 -18.37
C ALA A 130 11.56 -9.72 -18.19
N GLY A 131 12.17 -10.36 -19.20
CA GLY A 131 13.61 -10.65 -19.21
C GLY A 131 14.48 -9.39 -19.10
N LYS A 132 15.69 -9.55 -18.55
CA LYS A 132 16.63 -8.45 -18.27
C LYS A 132 18.02 -8.79 -18.79
N GLU A 133 18.74 -7.79 -19.27
CA GLU A 133 20.14 -7.93 -19.69
C GLU A 133 21.05 -6.98 -18.94
N TYR A 134 22.26 -7.45 -18.65
CA TYR A 134 23.23 -6.72 -17.86
C TYR A 134 24.62 -6.80 -18.48
N VAL A 135 25.42 -5.77 -18.25
CA VAL A 135 26.87 -5.80 -18.35
C VAL A 135 27.42 -5.71 -16.94
N CYS A 136 28.24 -6.69 -16.57
CA CYS A 136 28.72 -6.89 -15.21
C CYS A 136 30.23 -6.90 -15.17
N VAL A 137 30.80 -6.22 -14.16
CA VAL A 137 32.21 -6.30 -13.81
C VAL A 137 32.37 -7.24 -12.62
N LEU A 138 33.00 -8.39 -12.85
CA LEU A 138 33.39 -9.36 -11.83
C LEU A 138 34.81 -9.04 -11.36
N ARG A 139 35.01 -9.02 -10.05
CA ARG A 139 36.34 -8.99 -9.43
C ARG A 139 36.65 -10.32 -8.77
N LEU A 140 37.69 -10.98 -9.28
CA LEU A 140 38.25 -12.20 -8.67
C LEU A 140 39.16 -11.81 -7.51
N HIS A 141 39.26 -12.66 -6.49
CA HIS A 141 40.10 -12.37 -5.32
C HIS A 141 41.58 -12.73 -5.51
N ALA A 142 41.89 -13.52 -6.55
CA ALA A 142 43.26 -13.85 -6.94
C ALA A 142 43.36 -14.05 -8.47
N ALA A 143 44.61 -14.11 -8.97
CA ALA A 143 44.90 -14.43 -10.36
C ALA A 143 44.50 -15.88 -10.69
N LEU A 144 43.97 -16.09 -11.89
CA LEU A 144 43.62 -17.43 -12.36
C LEU A 144 44.87 -18.15 -12.85
N PRO A 145 45.07 -19.43 -12.48
CA PRO A 145 46.16 -20.24 -13.05
C PRO A 145 46.00 -20.46 -14.56
N ASN A 146 44.75 -20.51 -15.05
CA ASN A 146 44.42 -20.64 -16.46
C ASN A 146 43.31 -19.64 -16.83
N PRO A 147 43.62 -18.57 -17.57
CA PRO A 147 42.64 -17.55 -18.01
C PRO A 147 41.48 -18.13 -18.83
N ALA A 148 41.72 -19.19 -19.62
CA ALA A 148 40.68 -19.86 -20.40
C ALA A 148 39.67 -20.65 -19.55
N ALA A 149 39.88 -20.75 -18.23
CA ALA A 149 38.88 -21.32 -17.32
C ALA A 149 37.66 -20.39 -17.14
N LEU A 150 37.84 -19.06 -17.23
CA LEU A 150 36.76 -18.10 -16.99
C LEU A 150 35.63 -18.17 -18.04
N PRO A 151 35.89 -18.17 -19.37
CA PRO A 151 34.83 -18.36 -20.36
C PRO A 151 34.06 -19.68 -20.18
N ARG A 152 34.77 -20.76 -19.85
CA ARG A 152 34.17 -22.08 -19.61
C ARG A 152 33.28 -22.10 -18.37
N ALA A 153 33.72 -21.47 -17.29
CA ALA A 153 32.93 -21.33 -16.07
C ALA A 153 31.67 -20.47 -16.32
N LEU A 154 31.80 -19.40 -17.10
CA LEU A 154 30.67 -18.56 -17.50
C LEU A 154 29.65 -19.34 -18.33
N GLN A 155 30.11 -20.12 -19.32
CA GLN A 155 29.24 -20.97 -20.14
C GLN A 155 28.57 -22.08 -19.33
N THR A 156 29.26 -22.64 -18.32
CA THR A 156 28.70 -23.64 -17.40
C THR A 156 27.55 -23.08 -16.58
N LEU A 157 27.58 -21.78 -16.26
CA LEU A 157 26.50 -21.06 -15.58
C LEU A 157 25.48 -20.46 -16.55
N THR A 158 25.13 -21.19 -17.61
CA THR A 158 23.99 -20.87 -18.49
C THR A 158 22.88 -21.92 -18.33
N GLY A 159 21.64 -21.55 -18.63
CA GLY A 159 20.46 -22.37 -18.39
C GLY A 159 19.86 -22.17 -16.99
N ALA A 160 19.14 -23.18 -16.51
CA ALA A 160 18.42 -23.13 -15.24
C ALA A 160 19.38 -23.31 -14.05
N LEU A 161 19.54 -22.26 -13.23
CA LEU A 161 20.49 -22.22 -12.13
C LEU A 161 19.80 -22.13 -10.77
N PHE A 162 20.35 -22.84 -9.80
CA PHE A 162 20.02 -22.62 -8.39
C PHE A 162 20.59 -21.29 -7.92
N GLN A 163 19.73 -20.45 -7.37
CA GLN A 163 20.12 -19.22 -6.71
C GLN A 163 19.42 -19.09 -5.37
N ARG A 164 20.14 -18.56 -4.40
CA ARG A 164 19.56 -18.03 -3.16
C ARG A 164 19.76 -16.52 -3.16
N PRO A 165 18.71 -15.73 -2.91
CA PRO A 165 18.84 -14.28 -2.78
C PRO A 165 19.95 -13.89 -1.79
N PRO A 166 20.66 -12.77 -2.03
CA PRO A 166 21.67 -12.26 -1.11
C PRO A 166 21.02 -11.78 0.20
N LEU A 167 21.86 -11.53 1.22
CA LEU A 167 21.42 -11.06 2.55
C LEU A 167 20.54 -9.81 2.46
N ILE A 168 20.90 -8.87 1.59
CA ILE A 168 20.12 -7.66 1.32
C ILE A 168 19.32 -7.91 0.04
N SER A 169 18.03 -8.22 0.18
CA SER A 169 17.12 -8.42 -0.94
C SER A 169 15.69 -8.01 -0.56
N ALA A 170 14.91 -7.61 -1.56
CA ALA A 170 13.49 -7.26 -1.38
C ALA A 170 12.56 -8.48 -1.30
N VAL A 171 13.10 -9.69 -1.41
CA VAL A 171 12.37 -10.96 -1.51
C VAL A 171 12.90 -11.96 -0.50
N LYS A 172 12.03 -12.84 0.00
CA LYS A 172 12.40 -13.86 0.99
C LYS A 172 13.58 -14.70 0.51
N ARG A 173 14.57 -14.90 1.37
CA ARG A 173 15.79 -15.64 1.07
C ARG A 173 15.54 -17.15 1.10
N GLN A 174 15.08 -17.69 -0.02
CA GLN A 174 14.86 -19.12 -0.24
C GLN A 174 15.59 -19.58 -1.50
N LEU A 175 15.96 -20.86 -1.56
CA LEU A 175 16.53 -21.45 -2.76
C LEU A 175 15.48 -21.46 -3.88
N ARG A 176 15.88 -21.03 -5.07
CA ARG A 176 14.99 -20.95 -6.24
C ARG A 176 15.77 -21.16 -7.52
N ILE A 177 15.06 -21.55 -8.57
CA ILE A 177 15.64 -21.72 -9.91
C ILE A 177 15.43 -20.43 -10.70
N ARG A 178 16.47 -19.95 -11.37
CA ARG A 178 16.41 -18.83 -12.32
C ARG A 178 17.23 -19.14 -13.55
N THR A 179 16.71 -18.74 -14.71
CA THR A 179 17.34 -19.07 -15.98
C THR A 179 18.26 -17.94 -16.45
N ILE A 180 19.50 -18.27 -16.79
CA ILE A 180 20.38 -17.44 -17.61
C ILE A 180 20.20 -17.93 -19.05
N HIS A 181 19.64 -17.08 -19.91
CA HIS A 181 19.38 -17.45 -21.30
C HIS A 181 20.68 -17.52 -22.09
N GLN A 182 21.52 -16.50 -21.95
CA GLN A 182 22.80 -16.38 -22.64
C GLN A 182 23.77 -15.54 -21.81
N SER A 183 25.06 -15.76 -22.00
CA SER A 183 26.13 -14.95 -21.42
C SER A 183 27.32 -14.89 -22.36
N ASN A 184 28.00 -13.76 -22.41
CA ASN A 184 29.17 -13.55 -23.26
C ASN A 184 30.26 -12.82 -22.47
N LEU A 185 31.48 -13.36 -22.45
CA LEU A 185 32.63 -12.65 -21.89
C LEU A 185 33.08 -11.59 -22.89
N ILE A 186 33.19 -10.34 -22.44
CA ILE A 186 33.61 -9.21 -23.28
C ILE A 186 35.11 -9.01 -23.15
N GLU A 187 35.61 -8.91 -21.91
CA GLU A 187 37.01 -8.62 -21.62
C GLU A 187 37.44 -9.25 -20.30
N PHE A 188 38.71 -9.63 -20.19
CA PHE A 188 39.32 -10.09 -18.94
C PHE A 188 40.73 -9.51 -18.79
N ASP A 189 40.93 -8.73 -17.74
CA ASP A 189 42.24 -8.22 -17.33
C ASP A 189 42.76 -9.04 -16.14
N GLU A 190 43.76 -9.88 -16.42
CA GLU A 190 44.41 -10.76 -15.45
C GLU A 190 45.16 -9.99 -14.37
N LYS A 191 45.79 -8.87 -14.71
CA LYS A 191 46.60 -8.07 -13.77
C LYS A 191 45.71 -7.36 -12.75
N ARG A 192 44.53 -6.92 -13.20
CA ARG A 192 43.53 -6.27 -12.32
C ARG A 192 42.58 -7.26 -11.66
N ASN A 193 42.59 -8.51 -12.10
CA ASN A 193 41.63 -9.54 -11.69
C ASN A 193 40.17 -9.12 -11.96
N LEU A 194 39.94 -8.42 -13.07
CA LEU A 194 38.64 -7.88 -13.46
C LEU A 194 38.17 -8.52 -14.77
N ALA A 195 36.94 -9.01 -14.78
CA ALA A 195 36.29 -9.52 -15.97
C ALA A 195 35.01 -8.75 -16.27
N VAL A 196 34.77 -8.42 -17.52
CA VAL A 196 33.54 -7.77 -18.00
C VAL A 196 32.77 -8.79 -18.84
N PHE A 197 31.51 -9.03 -18.51
CA PHE A 197 30.66 -9.93 -19.28
C PHE A 197 29.23 -9.40 -19.43
N TRP A 198 28.61 -9.73 -20.55
CA TRP A 198 27.19 -9.54 -20.81
C TRP A 198 26.40 -10.78 -20.39
N VAL A 199 25.19 -10.58 -19.88
CA VAL A 199 24.29 -11.67 -19.48
C VAL A 199 22.83 -11.31 -19.75
N SER A 200 22.11 -12.22 -20.40
CA SER A 200 20.65 -12.19 -20.58
C SER A 200 20.01 -13.22 -19.66
N CYS A 201 19.03 -12.79 -18.87
CA CYS A 201 18.48 -13.62 -17.79
C CYS A 201 16.99 -13.36 -17.52
N GLU A 202 16.38 -14.33 -16.86
CA GLU A 202 15.02 -14.27 -16.34
C GLU A 202 14.90 -13.20 -15.23
N ALA A 203 13.72 -12.62 -15.09
CA ALA A 203 13.42 -11.68 -14.01
C ALA A 203 13.70 -12.26 -12.61
N GLY A 204 14.40 -11.49 -11.78
CA GLY A 204 14.76 -11.88 -10.42
C GLY A 204 16.04 -12.74 -10.31
N THR A 205 16.77 -12.90 -11.41
CA THR A 205 18.15 -13.41 -11.37
C THR A 205 19.08 -12.42 -10.65
N TYR A 206 19.84 -12.89 -9.67
CA TYR A 206 20.80 -12.04 -8.94
C TYR A 206 22.19 -12.16 -9.55
N ILE A 207 22.63 -11.13 -10.29
CA ILE A 207 23.98 -11.09 -10.90
C ILE A 207 25.09 -11.08 -9.84
N ARG A 208 24.82 -10.49 -8.67
CA ARG A 208 25.73 -10.56 -7.52
C ARG A 208 26.00 -12.01 -7.09
N THR A 209 24.97 -12.84 -7.04
CA THR A 209 25.08 -14.27 -6.70
C THR A 209 25.80 -15.03 -7.82
N LEU A 210 25.53 -14.70 -9.09
CA LEU A 210 26.26 -15.25 -10.23
C LEU A 210 27.78 -14.99 -10.13
N CYS A 211 28.19 -13.77 -9.75
CA CYS A 211 29.60 -13.44 -9.56
C CYS A 211 30.27 -14.27 -8.44
N VAL A 212 29.55 -14.51 -7.34
CA VAL A 212 30.03 -15.39 -6.27
C VAL A 212 30.17 -16.82 -6.76
N HIS A 213 29.18 -17.33 -7.50
CA HIS A 213 29.22 -18.69 -8.06
C HIS A 213 30.37 -18.86 -9.06
N LEU A 214 30.63 -17.87 -9.91
CA LEU A 214 31.80 -17.86 -10.79
C LEU A 214 33.10 -17.95 -10.00
N GLY A 215 33.24 -17.14 -8.94
CA GLY A 215 34.40 -17.19 -8.05
C GLY A 215 34.59 -18.55 -7.38
N LEU A 216 33.50 -19.20 -6.94
CA LEU A 216 33.55 -20.54 -6.34
C LEU A 216 33.94 -21.62 -7.35
N LEU A 217 33.37 -21.58 -8.56
CA LEU A 217 33.70 -22.51 -9.65
C LEU A 217 35.18 -22.40 -10.09
N LEU A 218 35.72 -21.19 -10.05
CA LEU A 218 37.12 -20.92 -10.41
C LEU A 218 38.10 -21.18 -9.25
N GLY A 219 37.60 -21.44 -8.03
CA GLY A 219 38.40 -21.73 -6.84
C GLY A 219 39.11 -20.53 -6.19
N VAL A 220 39.17 -19.38 -6.87
CA VAL A 220 39.85 -18.16 -6.37
C VAL A 220 38.93 -17.22 -5.61
N GLY A 221 37.62 -17.46 -5.61
CA GLY A 221 36.64 -16.53 -5.05
C GLY A 221 36.39 -15.31 -5.96
N GLY A 222 35.25 -14.67 -5.77
CA GLY A 222 34.84 -13.56 -6.63
C GLY A 222 33.63 -12.82 -6.11
N HIS A 223 33.53 -11.55 -6.50
CA HIS A 223 32.39 -10.70 -6.18
C HIS A 223 32.09 -9.71 -7.29
N MET A 224 30.86 -9.21 -7.31
CA MET A 224 30.42 -8.19 -8.26
C MET A 224 31.04 -6.83 -7.86
N GLN A 225 31.86 -6.28 -8.74
CA GLN A 225 32.48 -4.97 -8.59
C GLN A 225 31.48 -3.88 -8.98
N GLU A 226 30.94 -3.97 -10.20
CA GLU A 226 30.01 -3.00 -10.78
C GLU A 226 29.00 -3.72 -11.69
N LEU A 227 27.85 -3.09 -11.90
CA LEU A 227 26.78 -3.64 -12.71
C LEU A 227 25.99 -2.52 -13.38
N ARG A 228 25.70 -2.70 -14.67
CA ARG A 228 24.81 -1.85 -15.46
C ARG A 228 23.73 -2.71 -16.11
N ARG A 229 22.47 -2.29 -16.01
CA ARG A 229 21.36 -2.93 -16.73
C ARG A 229 21.23 -2.30 -18.12
N VAL A 230 21.50 -3.09 -19.15
CA VAL A 230 21.51 -2.61 -20.56
C VAL A 230 20.18 -2.88 -21.28
N ARG A 231 19.34 -3.78 -20.73
CA ARG A 231 17.97 -4.01 -21.21
C ARG A 231 17.01 -4.32 -20.07
N SER A 232 15.80 -3.77 -20.15
CA SER A 232 14.67 -4.09 -19.29
C SER A 232 13.44 -4.38 -20.15
N GLY A 233 13.11 -5.66 -20.35
CA GLY A 233 11.97 -6.05 -21.18
C GLY A 233 12.06 -5.49 -22.59
N ALA A 234 11.09 -4.67 -22.99
CA ALA A 234 10.96 -4.12 -24.33
C ALA A 234 11.97 -3.02 -24.68
N MET A 235 12.69 -2.45 -23.70
CA MET A 235 13.60 -1.32 -23.93
C MET A 235 15.03 -1.65 -23.51
N SER A 236 15.98 -1.20 -24.32
CA SER A 236 17.41 -1.22 -24.08
C SER A 236 17.99 0.19 -23.93
N GLU A 237 19.27 0.29 -23.61
CA GLU A 237 19.95 1.58 -23.51
C GLU A 237 20.09 2.30 -24.86
N ASN A 238 19.90 1.58 -25.97
CA ASN A 238 19.89 2.16 -27.32
C ASN A 238 18.52 2.75 -27.70
N ASP A 239 17.48 2.49 -26.91
CA ASP A 239 16.10 2.91 -27.20
C ASP A 239 15.76 4.25 -26.55
N ASP A 240 16.47 5.31 -26.98
CA ASP A 240 16.32 6.70 -26.51
C ASP A 240 16.37 6.81 -24.97
N ILE A 241 17.44 6.29 -24.38
CA ILE A 241 17.63 6.39 -22.93
C ILE A 241 17.91 7.84 -22.53
N VAL A 242 17.35 8.28 -21.40
CA VAL A 242 17.45 9.66 -20.91
C VAL A 242 17.86 9.69 -19.45
N THR A 243 18.52 10.77 -19.04
CA THR A 243 18.97 10.97 -17.67
C THR A 243 17.95 11.73 -16.83
N MET A 244 18.17 11.78 -15.51
CA MET A 244 17.40 12.64 -14.60
C MET A 244 17.52 14.12 -14.96
N HIS A 245 18.68 14.54 -15.48
CA HIS A 245 18.93 15.92 -15.90
C HIS A 245 18.05 16.27 -17.11
N ASP A 246 17.99 15.39 -18.11
CA ASP A 246 17.13 15.60 -19.28
C ASP A 246 15.66 15.76 -18.89
N VAL A 247 15.19 14.99 -17.90
CA VAL A 247 13.80 15.10 -17.41
C VAL A 247 13.56 16.43 -16.70
N MET A 248 14.51 16.85 -15.86
CA MET A 248 14.42 18.13 -15.15
C MET A 248 14.44 19.31 -16.12
N ASP A 249 15.35 19.29 -17.09
CA ASP A 249 15.51 20.33 -18.11
C ASP A 249 14.29 20.38 -19.04
N ALA A 250 13.77 19.22 -19.45
CA ALA A 250 12.56 19.15 -20.27
C ALA A 250 11.33 19.73 -19.55
N GLN A 251 11.20 19.45 -18.25
CA GLN A 251 10.11 20.01 -17.46
C GLN A 251 10.25 21.52 -17.28
N TRP A 252 11.47 21.99 -17.03
CA TRP A 252 11.77 23.41 -16.90
C TRP A 252 11.48 24.16 -18.21
N MET A 253 11.90 23.60 -19.36
CA MET A 253 11.66 24.19 -20.69
C MET A 253 10.17 24.32 -20.99
N TYR A 254 9.36 23.33 -20.60
CA TYR A 254 7.91 23.41 -20.72
C TYR A 254 7.31 24.48 -19.80
N ASP A 255 7.80 24.61 -18.56
CA ASP A 255 7.27 25.57 -17.59
C ASP A 255 7.58 27.02 -17.97
N ASN A 256 8.79 27.26 -18.48
CA ASN A 256 9.31 28.58 -18.78
C ASN A 256 9.01 29.04 -20.21
N ASN A 257 9.08 28.13 -21.19
CA ASN A 257 8.98 28.47 -22.61
C ASN A 257 7.72 27.90 -23.27
N ARG A 258 6.94 27.07 -22.57
CA ARG A 258 5.79 26.33 -23.12
C ARG A 258 6.14 25.42 -24.31
N ASP A 259 7.41 25.08 -24.48
CA ASP A 259 7.86 24.15 -25.51
C ASP A 259 7.67 22.70 -25.04
N GLU A 260 6.86 21.95 -25.77
CA GLU A 260 6.55 20.55 -25.49
C GLU A 260 7.55 19.57 -26.10
N SER A 261 8.39 20.02 -27.05
CA SER A 261 9.22 19.15 -27.88
C SER A 261 10.19 18.29 -27.05
N TYR A 262 10.85 18.91 -26.06
CA TYR A 262 11.78 18.21 -25.18
C TYR A 262 11.04 17.22 -24.27
N LEU A 263 9.89 17.61 -23.70
CA LEU A 263 9.11 16.72 -22.84
C LEU A 263 8.57 15.50 -23.61
N ARG A 264 8.19 15.70 -24.89
CA ARG A 264 7.79 14.62 -25.82
C ARG A 264 8.95 13.75 -26.28
N ARG A 265 10.19 14.24 -26.24
CA ARG A 265 11.40 13.44 -26.49
C ARG A 265 11.71 12.52 -25.30
N VAL A 266 11.64 13.06 -24.08
CA VAL A 266 12.01 12.35 -22.84
C VAL A 266 10.96 11.31 -22.44
N ILE A 267 9.69 11.60 -22.69
CA ILE A 267 8.57 10.71 -22.37
C ILE A 267 8.10 10.02 -23.65
N ARG A 268 7.96 8.69 -23.63
CA ARG A 268 7.40 7.90 -24.72
C ARG A 268 5.98 7.42 -24.37
N PRO A 269 5.08 7.22 -25.35
CA PRO A 269 3.78 6.64 -25.06
C PRO A 269 3.91 5.21 -24.56
N LEU A 270 3.04 4.79 -23.63
CA LEU A 270 3.04 3.44 -23.06
C LEU A 270 2.94 2.32 -24.10
N GLU A 271 2.44 2.61 -25.30
CA GLU A 271 2.41 1.70 -26.45
C GLU A 271 3.80 1.19 -26.86
N CYS A 272 4.87 1.95 -26.58
CA CYS A 272 6.25 1.51 -26.88
C CYS A 272 6.62 0.20 -26.15
N LEU A 273 6.01 -0.07 -25.00
CA LEU A 273 6.27 -1.29 -24.21
C LEU A 273 5.59 -2.54 -24.78
N MET A 274 4.72 -2.38 -25.79
CA MET A 274 3.88 -3.45 -26.32
C MET A 274 4.13 -3.76 -27.80
N VAL A 275 5.15 -3.15 -28.40
CA VAL A 275 5.50 -3.37 -29.83
C VAL A 275 5.88 -4.81 -30.16
N GLY A 276 6.30 -5.60 -29.16
CA GLY A 276 6.61 -7.02 -29.32
C GLY A 276 5.42 -7.99 -29.19
N TYR A 277 4.22 -7.49 -28.87
CA TYR A 277 3.02 -8.34 -28.74
C TYR A 277 2.30 -8.44 -30.08
N LYS A 278 1.72 -9.60 -30.36
CA LYS A 278 0.78 -9.76 -31.48
C LYS A 278 -0.48 -8.92 -31.24
N ARG A 279 -1.00 -8.31 -32.30
CA ARG A 279 -2.05 -7.28 -32.20
C ARG A 279 -3.41 -7.81 -32.61
N ILE A 280 -4.44 -7.36 -31.89
CA ILE A 280 -5.84 -7.50 -32.30
C ILE A 280 -6.47 -6.11 -32.28
N VAL A 281 -7.01 -5.70 -33.42
CA VAL A 281 -7.66 -4.39 -33.60
C VAL A 281 -9.14 -4.54 -33.31
N VAL A 282 -9.62 -3.74 -32.35
CA VAL A 282 -11.00 -3.76 -31.86
C VAL A 282 -11.79 -2.65 -32.55
N LYS A 283 -13.03 -2.94 -32.95
CA LYS A 283 -13.97 -1.93 -33.46
C LYS A 283 -14.23 -0.88 -32.38
N ASP A 284 -14.26 0.40 -32.77
CA ASP A 284 -14.49 1.52 -31.86
C ASP A 284 -15.74 1.34 -30.96
N SER A 285 -16.82 0.75 -31.48
CA SER A 285 -18.05 0.46 -30.73
C SER A 285 -17.90 -0.57 -29.61
N ALA A 286 -16.88 -1.44 -29.67
CA ALA A 286 -16.60 -2.48 -28.69
C ALA A 286 -15.52 -2.07 -27.67
N VAL A 287 -14.78 -0.98 -27.92
CA VAL A 287 -13.67 -0.53 -27.06
C VAL A 287 -14.13 -0.30 -25.62
N ASN A 288 -15.24 0.44 -25.43
CA ASN A 288 -15.74 0.74 -24.08
C ASN A 288 -16.06 -0.54 -23.29
N ALA A 289 -16.70 -1.54 -23.91
CA ALA A 289 -17.03 -2.80 -23.24
C ALA A 289 -15.76 -3.53 -22.75
N VAL A 290 -14.71 -3.56 -23.58
CA VAL A 290 -13.41 -4.13 -23.20
C VAL A 290 -12.79 -3.37 -22.02
N CYS A 291 -12.93 -2.04 -21.96
CA CYS A 291 -12.46 -1.24 -20.82
C CYS A 291 -13.19 -1.53 -19.50
N TYR A 292 -14.43 -2.05 -19.57
CA TYR A 292 -15.18 -2.54 -18.41
C TYR A 292 -14.83 -4.00 -18.03
N GLY A 293 -13.90 -4.63 -18.76
CA GLY A 293 -13.46 -6.00 -18.50
C GLY A 293 -14.25 -7.07 -19.26
N ALA A 294 -15.11 -6.68 -20.20
CA ALA A 294 -15.83 -7.64 -21.03
C ALA A 294 -14.86 -8.44 -21.92
N LYS A 295 -15.24 -9.69 -22.22
CA LYS A 295 -14.57 -10.53 -23.21
C LYS A 295 -14.70 -9.88 -24.60
N LEU A 296 -13.65 -9.90 -25.41
CA LEU A 296 -13.74 -9.47 -26.80
C LEU A 296 -14.44 -10.57 -27.61
N MET A 297 -15.55 -10.24 -28.24
CA MET A 297 -16.34 -11.18 -29.06
C MET A 297 -16.05 -10.97 -30.55
N ILE A 298 -16.29 -11.99 -31.39
CA ILE A 298 -16.12 -11.93 -32.86
C ILE A 298 -16.73 -10.67 -33.51
N PRO A 299 -17.95 -10.20 -33.16
CA PRO A 299 -18.52 -8.99 -33.77
C PRO A 299 -17.69 -7.71 -33.54
N GLY A 300 -16.91 -7.66 -32.45
CA GLY A 300 -16.02 -6.55 -32.10
C GLY A 300 -14.62 -6.64 -32.71
N LEU A 301 -14.29 -7.74 -33.40
CA LEU A 301 -13.02 -7.93 -34.08
C LEU A 301 -13.00 -7.17 -35.41
N LEU A 302 -11.92 -6.42 -35.66
CA LEU A 302 -11.70 -5.70 -36.91
C LEU A 302 -10.57 -6.32 -37.73
N ARG A 303 -9.38 -6.43 -37.13
CA ARG A 303 -8.17 -7.01 -37.71
C ARG A 303 -7.38 -7.81 -36.65
N TYR A 304 -6.53 -8.73 -37.08
CA TYR A 304 -5.73 -9.58 -36.20
C TYR A 304 -4.38 -9.94 -36.85
N GLU A 305 -3.38 -10.23 -36.03
CA GLU A 305 -2.08 -10.71 -36.48
C GLU A 305 -2.12 -12.15 -37.00
N ALA A 306 -1.16 -12.50 -37.85
CA ALA A 306 -0.89 -13.88 -38.20
C ALA A 306 -0.27 -14.66 -37.01
N ASP A 307 -0.37 -15.98 -37.06
CA ASP A 307 0.27 -16.93 -36.14
C ASP A 307 -0.07 -16.77 -34.66
N ILE A 308 -1.21 -16.17 -34.30
CA ILE A 308 -1.71 -16.13 -32.92
C ILE A 308 -2.04 -17.56 -32.48
N ALA A 309 -1.40 -18.02 -31.41
CA ALA A 309 -1.67 -19.31 -30.78
C ALA A 309 -2.74 -19.18 -29.68
N LEU A 310 -3.41 -20.29 -29.38
CA LEU A 310 -4.37 -20.36 -28.28
C LEU A 310 -3.66 -20.07 -26.95
N ASN A 311 -4.29 -19.26 -26.09
CA ASN A 311 -3.76 -18.80 -24.80
C ASN A 311 -2.49 -17.91 -24.87
N GLU A 312 -2.12 -17.43 -26.05
CA GLU A 312 -1.02 -16.47 -26.20
C GLU A 312 -1.40 -15.08 -25.66
N GLU A 313 -0.42 -14.34 -25.14
CA GLU A 313 -0.60 -12.95 -24.73
C GLU A 313 -0.61 -12.01 -25.94
N VAL A 314 -1.69 -11.26 -26.10
CA VAL A 314 -1.90 -10.33 -27.21
C VAL A 314 -2.23 -8.93 -26.69
N VAL A 315 -1.97 -7.91 -27.51
CA VAL A 315 -2.41 -6.53 -27.24
C VAL A 315 -3.69 -6.22 -28.01
N LEU A 316 -4.72 -5.77 -27.30
CA LEU A 316 -5.93 -5.22 -27.89
C LEU A 316 -5.70 -3.72 -28.14
N MET A 317 -5.92 -3.27 -29.37
CA MET A 317 -5.69 -1.88 -29.76
C MET A 317 -6.86 -1.28 -30.54
N THR A 318 -6.99 0.04 -30.50
CA THR A 318 -7.96 0.78 -31.31
C THR A 318 -7.45 0.93 -32.75
N THR A 319 -8.33 1.37 -33.64
CA THR A 319 -7.99 1.78 -35.01
C THR A 319 -7.01 2.95 -35.05
N LYS A 320 -6.91 3.73 -33.96
CA LYS A 320 -6.01 4.88 -33.82
C LYS A 320 -4.62 4.51 -33.29
N GLY A 321 -4.38 3.24 -32.96
CA GLY A 321 -3.10 2.80 -32.41
C GLY A 321 -3.01 2.82 -30.89
N GLU A 322 -4.11 3.07 -30.18
CA GLU A 322 -4.12 3.16 -28.72
C GLU A 322 -4.21 1.77 -28.10
N ALA A 323 -3.43 1.50 -27.06
CA ALA A 323 -3.55 0.24 -26.34
C ALA A 323 -4.77 0.24 -25.40
N ILE A 324 -5.69 -0.69 -25.63
CA ILE A 324 -6.90 -0.88 -24.83
C ILE A 324 -6.55 -1.74 -23.61
N ALA A 325 -6.00 -2.93 -23.85
CA ALA A 325 -5.73 -3.93 -22.82
C ALA A 325 -4.70 -4.97 -23.29
N LEU A 326 -4.00 -5.59 -22.34
CA LEU A 326 -3.39 -6.91 -22.56
C LEU A 326 -4.46 -7.98 -22.36
N ALA A 327 -4.47 -8.97 -23.25
CA ALA A 327 -5.46 -10.04 -23.27
C ALA A 327 -4.81 -11.40 -23.55
N ILE A 328 -5.54 -12.46 -23.21
CA ILE A 328 -5.20 -13.84 -23.56
C ILE A 328 -6.07 -14.23 -24.76
N ALA A 329 -5.44 -14.65 -25.85
CA ALA A 329 -6.15 -15.15 -27.02
C ALA A 329 -6.94 -16.42 -26.67
N GLN A 330 -8.21 -16.47 -27.09
CA GLN A 330 -9.09 -17.63 -26.90
C GLN A 330 -9.40 -18.33 -28.22
N MET A 331 -8.85 -17.82 -29.32
CA MET A 331 -8.92 -18.38 -30.66
C MET A 331 -7.55 -18.19 -31.32
N SER A 332 -7.13 -19.20 -32.07
CA SER A 332 -5.98 -19.14 -32.98
C SER A 332 -6.30 -18.31 -34.23
N THR A 333 -5.28 -17.89 -34.97
CA THR A 333 -5.46 -17.14 -36.23
C THR A 333 -6.41 -17.85 -37.22
N VAL A 334 -6.36 -19.18 -37.30
CA VAL A 334 -7.23 -19.97 -38.18
C VAL A 334 -8.69 -19.89 -37.72
N GLU A 335 -8.94 -20.06 -36.42
CA GLU A 335 -10.28 -19.96 -35.85
C GLU A 335 -10.85 -18.54 -35.98
N LEU A 336 -10.03 -17.49 -35.83
CA LEU A 336 -10.45 -16.10 -36.07
C LEU A 336 -10.90 -15.84 -37.52
N ALA A 337 -10.39 -16.62 -38.48
CA ALA A 337 -10.77 -16.54 -39.87
C ALA A 337 -12.09 -17.28 -40.16
N THR A 338 -12.35 -18.41 -39.50
CA THR A 338 -13.48 -19.30 -39.84
C THR A 338 -14.68 -19.20 -38.91
N CYS A 339 -14.52 -18.77 -37.66
CA CYS A 339 -15.60 -18.74 -36.68
C CYS A 339 -16.56 -17.56 -36.87
N ASP A 340 -17.87 -17.81 -36.86
CA ASP A 340 -18.91 -16.78 -36.95
C ASP A 340 -19.31 -16.18 -35.60
N HIS A 341 -19.12 -16.94 -34.51
CA HIS A 341 -19.43 -16.51 -33.15
C HIS A 341 -18.37 -17.01 -32.14
N GLY A 342 -18.30 -16.36 -30.98
CA GLY A 342 -17.46 -16.80 -29.87
C GLY A 342 -16.56 -15.70 -29.29
N VAL A 343 -15.78 -16.09 -28.28
CA VAL A 343 -14.85 -15.22 -27.57
C VAL A 343 -13.49 -15.23 -28.28
N VAL A 344 -13.05 -14.07 -28.73
CA VAL A 344 -11.73 -13.86 -29.37
C VAL A 344 -10.63 -13.78 -28.33
N ALA A 345 -10.83 -12.98 -27.29
CA ALA A 345 -9.81 -12.75 -26.27
C ALA A 345 -10.42 -12.40 -24.90
N LYS A 346 -9.79 -12.88 -23.84
CA LYS A 346 -10.13 -12.55 -22.44
C LYS A 346 -9.18 -11.47 -21.93
N VAL A 347 -9.72 -10.38 -21.39
CA VAL A 347 -8.93 -9.28 -20.84
C VAL A 347 -8.11 -9.77 -19.65
N LYS A 348 -6.78 -9.64 -19.72
CA LYS A 348 -5.84 -9.90 -18.63
C LYS A 348 -5.60 -8.63 -17.81
N ARG A 349 -5.44 -7.49 -18.49
CA ARG A 349 -5.16 -6.20 -17.87
C ARG A 349 -5.68 -5.05 -18.72
N CYS A 350 -6.69 -4.34 -18.25
CA CYS A 350 -7.16 -3.11 -18.88
C CYS A 350 -6.14 -1.96 -18.69
N ILE A 351 -5.85 -1.23 -19.75
CA ILE A 351 -4.88 -0.12 -19.77
C ILE A 351 -5.62 1.20 -19.99
N MET A 352 -6.48 1.28 -21.02
CA MET A 352 -7.28 2.45 -21.34
C MET A 352 -8.26 2.80 -20.20
N GLU A 353 -8.62 4.08 -20.07
CA GLU A 353 -9.63 4.48 -19.08
C GLU A 353 -11.02 4.08 -19.53
N ARG A 354 -11.86 3.81 -18.53
CA ARG A 354 -13.29 3.65 -18.75
C ARG A 354 -13.85 4.94 -19.33
N ASP A 355 -14.81 4.80 -20.24
CA ASP A 355 -15.50 5.92 -20.88
C ASP A 355 -14.61 6.86 -21.72
N THR A 356 -13.39 6.43 -22.10
CA THR A 356 -12.63 7.11 -23.18
C THR A 356 -13.37 7.03 -24.52
N TYR A 357 -14.05 5.91 -24.76
CA TYR A 357 -15.01 5.72 -25.85
C TYR A 357 -16.43 5.61 -25.26
N PRO A 358 -17.48 6.07 -25.95
CA PRO A 358 -18.84 6.05 -25.45
C PRO A 358 -19.40 4.63 -25.29
N ARG A 359 -20.33 4.46 -24.35
CA ARG A 359 -21.02 3.19 -24.11
C ARG A 359 -21.96 2.88 -25.29
N ARG A 360 -21.61 1.92 -26.13
CA ARG A 360 -22.46 1.42 -27.24
C ARG A 360 -22.86 -0.04 -27.12
N TRP A 361 -22.54 -0.68 -26.00
CA TRP A 361 -22.95 -2.05 -25.71
C TRP A 361 -24.47 -2.10 -25.49
N GLY A 362 -25.13 -3.12 -26.05
CA GLY A 362 -26.59 -3.25 -25.97
C GLY A 362 -27.40 -2.60 -27.11
N LEU A 363 -26.72 -2.07 -28.14
CA LEU A 363 -27.32 -1.52 -29.38
C LEU A 363 -27.18 -2.45 -30.60
N GLY A 364 -26.57 -3.63 -30.43
CA GLY A 364 -26.46 -4.63 -31.49
C GLY A 364 -27.80 -5.34 -31.75
N PRO A 365 -28.00 -5.95 -32.94
CA PRO A 365 -29.26 -6.59 -33.32
C PRO A 365 -29.77 -7.63 -32.31
N MET A 366 -28.91 -8.55 -31.88
CA MET A 366 -29.27 -9.55 -30.85
C MET A 366 -29.53 -8.94 -29.47
N ALA A 367 -28.82 -7.87 -29.11
CA ALA A 367 -29.02 -7.23 -27.81
C ALA A 367 -30.32 -6.42 -27.76
N LEU A 368 -30.70 -5.79 -28.87
CA LEU A 368 -32.00 -5.15 -29.06
C LEU A 368 -33.13 -6.20 -29.06
N GLN A 369 -32.94 -7.34 -29.72
CA GLN A 369 -33.89 -8.46 -29.70
C GLN A 369 -34.05 -9.03 -28.27
N LYS A 370 -32.96 -9.22 -27.53
CA LYS A 370 -32.99 -9.64 -26.12
C LYS A 370 -33.76 -8.63 -25.26
N LYS A 371 -33.48 -7.33 -25.40
CA LYS A 371 -34.23 -6.27 -24.67
C LYS A 371 -35.71 -6.25 -25.03
N LYS A 372 -36.05 -6.45 -26.31
CA LYS A 372 -37.44 -6.55 -26.77
C LYS A 372 -38.13 -7.76 -26.15
N MET A 373 -37.49 -8.93 -26.15
CA MET A 373 -38.05 -10.15 -25.54
C MET A 373 -38.23 -10.05 -24.02
N VAL A 374 -37.33 -9.35 -23.31
CA VAL A 374 -37.52 -9.04 -21.88
C VAL A 374 -38.70 -8.09 -21.67
N LYS A 375 -38.84 -7.06 -22.52
CA LYS A 375 -39.99 -6.14 -22.47
C LYS A 375 -41.32 -6.84 -22.79
N ASP A 376 -41.30 -7.80 -23.70
CA ASP A 376 -42.45 -8.59 -24.12
C ASP A 376 -42.78 -9.74 -23.12
N GLY A 377 -42.06 -9.84 -21.99
CA GLY A 377 -42.28 -10.87 -20.96
C GLY A 377 -41.86 -12.28 -21.35
N LYS A 378 -41.17 -12.45 -22.49
CA LYS A 378 -40.73 -13.75 -23.03
C LYS A 378 -39.41 -14.25 -22.43
N LEU A 379 -38.70 -13.39 -21.73
CA LEU A 379 -37.47 -13.65 -20.98
C LEU A 379 -37.57 -12.97 -19.62
N GLY A 380 -36.92 -13.53 -18.59
CA GLY A 380 -36.90 -12.94 -17.25
C GLY A 380 -36.14 -11.61 -17.18
N LYS A 381 -36.17 -10.96 -16.02
CA LYS A 381 -35.61 -9.61 -15.79
C LYS A 381 -34.11 -9.52 -16.10
N HIS A 382 -33.37 -10.62 -15.96
CA HIS A 382 -31.94 -10.68 -16.29
C HIS A 382 -31.64 -11.50 -17.57
N GLY A 383 -32.68 -11.79 -18.36
CA GLY A 383 -32.56 -12.54 -19.62
C GLY A 383 -32.50 -14.05 -19.46
N GLU A 384 -32.86 -14.58 -18.29
CA GLU A 384 -33.09 -16.00 -18.04
C GLU A 384 -34.26 -16.56 -18.86
N LYS A 385 -34.11 -17.83 -19.25
CA LYS A 385 -35.17 -18.60 -19.91
C LYS A 385 -36.31 -18.80 -18.92
N ILE A 386 -37.53 -18.57 -19.37
CA ILE A 386 -38.76 -18.88 -18.63
C ILE A 386 -39.36 -20.13 -19.29
N GLU A 387 -39.51 -21.19 -18.49
CA GLU A 387 -40.06 -22.47 -18.93
C GLU A 387 -41.46 -22.27 -19.51
N GLY A 388 -41.69 -22.76 -20.74
CA GLY A 388 -42.97 -22.63 -21.45
C GLY A 388 -43.26 -21.27 -22.10
N VAL A 389 -42.46 -20.23 -21.85
CA VAL A 389 -42.72 -18.86 -22.35
C VAL A 389 -41.63 -18.38 -23.33
N THR A 390 -40.38 -18.79 -23.13
CA THR A 390 -39.28 -18.44 -24.03
C THR A 390 -39.35 -19.26 -25.34
N PRO A 391 -39.31 -18.63 -26.53
CA PRO A 391 -39.34 -19.35 -27.80
C PRO A 391 -38.25 -20.41 -27.93
N ALA A 392 -38.60 -21.57 -28.49
CA ALA A 392 -37.66 -22.69 -28.68
C ALA A 392 -36.47 -22.31 -29.59
N GLU A 393 -36.71 -21.50 -30.63
CA GLU A 393 -35.68 -20.98 -31.54
C GLU A 393 -34.65 -20.12 -30.79
N TRP A 394 -35.09 -19.21 -29.92
CA TRP A 394 -34.18 -18.41 -29.09
C TRP A 394 -33.36 -19.29 -28.14
N SER A 395 -33.99 -20.32 -27.56
CA SER A 395 -33.31 -21.23 -26.65
C SER A 395 -32.24 -22.10 -27.31
N ARG A 396 -32.36 -22.33 -28.62
CA ARG A 396 -31.44 -23.13 -29.43
C ARG A 396 -30.33 -22.28 -30.04
N ASP A 397 -30.64 -21.06 -30.48
CA ASP A 397 -29.72 -20.24 -31.28
C ASP A 397 -28.97 -19.18 -30.45
N TYR A 398 -29.44 -18.84 -29.23
CA TYR A 398 -28.78 -17.88 -28.34
C TYR A 398 -27.93 -18.57 -27.26
N VAL A 399 -26.61 -18.34 -27.31
CA VAL A 399 -25.63 -18.78 -26.30
C VAL A 399 -25.12 -17.58 -25.51
N ASP A 400 -25.21 -17.63 -24.17
CA ASP A 400 -24.75 -16.56 -23.28
C ASP A 400 -23.32 -16.79 -22.79
N TYR A 401 -22.35 -16.31 -23.56
CA TYR A 401 -20.91 -16.42 -23.27
C TYR A 401 -20.42 -15.65 -22.01
N ASN A 402 -21.30 -14.91 -21.32
CA ASN A 402 -20.98 -14.23 -20.07
C ASN A 402 -21.28 -15.08 -18.82
N ARG A 403 -22.10 -16.13 -18.94
CA ARG A 403 -22.23 -17.14 -17.88
C ARG A 403 -21.10 -18.16 -18.07
N ASP A 404 -20.37 -18.45 -17.00
CA ASP A 404 -19.43 -19.57 -17.03
C ASP A 404 -20.27 -20.85 -17.13
N GLU A 405 -20.33 -21.47 -18.31
CA GLU A 405 -20.99 -22.76 -18.50
C GLU A 405 -20.15 -23.89 -17.93
N ALA A 406 -20.81 -24.84 -17.27
CA ALA A 406 -20.26 -26.15 -16.94
C ALA A 406 -19.86 -26.90 -18.22
N PRO A 407 -18.92 -27.86 -18.17
CA PRO A 407 -18.34 -28.46 -19.36
C PRO A 407 -19.40 -29.22 -20.18
N ILE A 408 -19.59 -28.83 -21.43
CA ILE A 408 -20.40 -29.57 -22.41
C ILE A 408 -19.54 -30.71 -22.97
N ALA A 409 -20.09 -31.93 -22.93
CA ALA A 409 -19.50 -33.13 -23.52
C ALA A 409 -19.32 -32.99 -25.04
N GLY A 410 -18.20 -33.51 -25.55
CA GLY A 410 -17.76 -33.38 -26.94
C GLY A 410 -18.67 -34.05 -28.01
N PRO A 411 -18.34 -33.87 -29.30
CA PRO A 411 -19.24 -34.18 -30.41
C PRO A 411 -19.39 -35.69 -30.68
N SER A 412 -20.58 -36.03 -31.18
CA SER A 412 -21.07 -37.36 -31.53
C SER A 412 -20.17 -38.17 -32.47
N ALA A 413 -20.04 -39.47 -32.18
CA ALA A 413 -19.79 -40.52 -33.16
C ALA A 413 -21.08 -41.34 -33.40
N VAL A 414 -21.24 -41.75 -34.66
CA VAL A 414 -22.40 -42.35 -35.36
C VAL A 414 -22.76 -43.76 -34.83
N PRO A 415 -24.02 -44.26 -34.97
CA PRO A 415 -24.54 -45.36 -34.14
C PRO A 415 -24.40 -46.76 -34.77
N ALA A 416 -24.39 -47.79 -33.93
CA ALA A 416 -24.60 -49.20 -34.31
C ALA A 416 -25.80 -49.79 -33.52
N PRO A 417 -26.57 -50.74 -34.10
CA PRO A 417 -27.94 -51.00 -33.65
C PRO A 417 -28.11 -52.18 -32.67
N THR A 418 -29.13 -52.03 -31.84
CA THR A 418 -30.07 -53.03 -31.28
C THR A 418 -29.57 -54.30 -30.59
N ALA A 419 -29.91 -54.43 -29.30
CA ALA A 419 -30.62 -55.59 -28.76
C ALA A 419 -31.34 -55.20 -27.45
N ALA A 420 -32.60 -55.61 -27.33
CA ALA A 420 -33.49 -55.33 -26.21
C ALA A 420 -33.46 -56.45 -25.16
N ALA A 421 -33.38 -56.05 -23.89
CA ALA A 421 -34.02 -56.60 -22.66
C ALA A 421 -33.86 -58.11 -22.34
N PRO A 422 -34.22 -58.63 -21.12
CA PRO A 422 -34.88 -57.96 -20.00
C PRO A 422 -34.39 -58.38 -18.57
N ALA A 423 -35.04 -57.74 -17.58
CA ALA A 423 -35.55 -58.31 -16.32
C ALA A 423 -34.60 -58.67 -15.14
N ASP A 424 -34.82 -57.91 -14.06
CA ASP A 424 -35.38 -58.34 -12.77
C ASP A 424 -34.57 -58.20 -11.49
N ASP A 425 -35.39 -57.85 -10.50
CA ASP A 425 -35.23 -57.51 -9.10
C ASP A 425 -34.51 -58.58 -8.26
N THR A 426 -33.70 -58.16 -7.28
CA THR A 426 -33.90 -58.44 -5.85
C THR A 426 -32.63 -58.21 -5.00
N THR A 427 -32.93 -57.72 -3.80
CA THR A 427 -32.08 -57.45 -2.63
C THR A 427 -31.44 -58.70 -2.00
N LYS A 428 -30.18 -58.60 -1.53
CA LYS A 428 -29.76 -58.90 -0.14
C LYS A 428 -28.23 -58.88 0.06
N GLU A 429 -27.85 -58.35 1.21
CA GLU A 429 -26.53 -58.32 1.83
C GLU A 429 -25.97 -59.73 2.14
N GLU A 430 -24.65 -59.92 2.03
CA GLU A 430 -23.82 -60.37 3.17
C GLU A 430 -22.29 -60.24 2.96
N LYS A 431 -21.61 -60.01 4.08
CA LYS A 431 -20.20 -59.63 4.30
C LYS A 431 -19.15 -60.70 3.97
N LYS A 432 -17.95 -60.29 3.49
CA LYS A 432 -16.67 -60.25 4.28
C LYS A 432 -15.39 -59.97 3.44
N ARG A 433 -14.61 -58.99 3.96
CA ARG A 433 -13.12 -58.87 4.03
C ARG A 433 -12.35 -58.67 2.71
N LYS A 434 -11.34 -57.80 2.58
CA LYS A 434 -10.56 -56.93 3.49
C LYS A 434 -9.67 -56.00 2.63
N ARG A 435 -9.48 -54.74 3.08
CA ARG A 435 -8.27 -53.87 2.94
C ARG A 435 -7.91 -53.39 1.51
N LYS A 436 -7.53 -52.14 1.25
CA LYS A 436 -7.26 -50.92 2.04
C LYS A 436 -6.91 -49.82 1.01
N SER A 437 -7.47 -48.62 1.13
CA SER A 437 -6.79 -47.30 0.98
C SER A 437 -7.82 -46.21 0.62
N GLU A 438 -8.30 -45.52 1.65
CA GLU A 438 -9.24 -44.41 1.57
C GLU A 438 -8.48 -43.07 1.48
N VAL A 439 -8.91 -42.22 0.55
CA VAL A 439 -8.99 -40.77 0.71
C VAL A 439 -10.24 -40.34 -0.06
N VAL A 440 -11.30 -39.93 0.62
CA VAL A 440 -12.40 -39.14 0.03
C VAL A 440 -12.91 -38.14 1.06
N ASP A 441 -13.22 -36.94 0.55
CA ASP A 441 -14.17 -35.95 1.05
C ASP A 441 -15.41 -36.53 1.74
N ALA A 442 -16.01 -35.75 2.65
CA ALA A 442 -17.44 -35.40 2.57
C ALA A 442 -17.86 -34.32 3.59
N ASP A 443 -18.63 -33.38 3.07
CA ASP A 443 -19.78 -32.65 3.61
C ASP A 443 -19.91 -32.27 5.09
N VAL A 444 -20.30 -31.00 5.25
CA VAL A 444 -20.66 -30.33 6.50
C VAL A 444 -22.18 -30.39 6.68
N SER A 445 -22.62 -31.07 7.74
CA SER A 445 -23.93 -30.86 8.38
C SER A 445 -23.73 -30.10 9.70
N MET A 446 -24.62 -29.15 9.98
CA MET A 446 -24.61 -28.30 11.18
C MET A 446 -24.69 -29.11 12.49
N VAL A 447 -23.75 -28.88 13.42
CA VAL A 447 -23.89 -29.18 14.86
C VAL A 447 -23.22 -28.06 15.67
N THR A 448 -23.78 -27.78 16.83
CA THR A 448 -23.66 -26.59 17.69
C THR A 448 -22.32 -26.43 18.41
N ALA A 449 -21.85 -25.17 18.50
CA ALA A 449 -20.67 -24.74 19.25
C ALA A 449 -20.90 -24.83 20.77
N GLY A 450 -20.19 -25.74 21.45
CA GLY A 450 -20.23 -25.87 22.90
C GLY A 450 -19.22 -26.86 23.48
N GLU A 451 -18.80 -27.88 22.72
CA GLU A 451 -17.99 -28.99 23.26
C GLU A 451 -16.48 -28.91 22.89
N GLU A 452 -16.06 -28.03 21.98
CA GLU A 452 -14.64 -27.92 21.58
C GLU A 452 -13.73 -27.11 22.54
N GLU A 453 -14.29 -26.31 23.47
CA GLU A 453 -13.47 -25.51 24.40
C GLU A 453 -12.92 -26.33 25.59
N GLU A 454 -13.63 -27.35 26.07
CA GLU A 454 -13.19 -28.14 27.24
C GLU A 454 -12.04 -29.10 26.90
N ASP A 455 -12.08 -29.75 25.74
CA ASP A 455 -11.02 -30.67 25.30
C ASP A 455 -9.72 -29.94 24.94
N ALA A 456 -9.83 -28.73 24.36
CA ALA A 456 -8.68 -27.87 24.08
C ALA A 456 -7.99 -27.38 25.36
N GLU A 457 -8.75 -27.11 26.43
CA GLU A 457 -8.18 -26.71 27.72
C GLU A 457 -7.50 -27.89 28.45
N ALA A 458 -8.08 -29.09 28.35
CA ALA A 458 -7.52 -30.32 28.92
C ALA A 458 -6.17 -30.70 28.27
N GLU A 459 -6.08 -30.63 26.94
CA GLU A 459 -4.84 -30.93 26.21
C GLU A 459 -3.74 -29.90 26.51
N ARG A 460 -4.11 -28.62 26.68
CA ARG A 460 -3.18 -27.54 27.05
C ARG A 460 -2.66 -27.69 28.49
N LYS A 461 -3.50 -28.16 29.43
CA LYS A 461 -3.10 -28.49 30.81
C LYS A 461 -2.16 -29.69 30.85
N ARG A 462 -2.37 -30.70 30.00
CA ARG A 462 -1.50 -31.88 29.88
C ARG A 462 -0.12 -31.54 29.32
N LYS A 463 -0.05 -30.81 28.19
CA LYS A 463 1.23 -30.33 27.61
C LYS A 463 2.00 -29.42 28.57
N LYS A 464 1.29 -28.65 29.40
CA LYS A 464 1.91 -27.81 30.44
C LYS A 464 2.46 -28.62 31.60
N ARG A 465 1.85 -29.77 31.96
CA ARG A 465 2.37 -30.71 32.97
C ARG A 465 3.60 -31.45 32.45
N GLU A 466 3.57 -31.97 31.23
CA GLU A 466 4.70 -32.64 30.58
C GLU A 466 5.92 -31.71 30.44
N LYS A 467 5.70 -30.45 30.05
CA LYS A 467 6.76 -29.43 29.96
C LYS A 467 7.32 -29.01 31.32
N LYS A 468 6.52 -29.12 32.40
CA LYS A 468 6.95 -28.82 33.78
C LYS A 468 7.74 -29.98 34.40
N ALA A 469 7.43 -31.22 34.00
CA ALA A 469 8.19 -32.41 34.37
C ALA A 469 9.56 -32.46 33.65
N ALA A 470 9.60 -32.12 32.36
CA ALA A 470 10.85 -32.03 31.60
C ALA A 470 11.80 -30.95 32.15
N LYS A 471 11.26 -29.83 32.65
CA LYS A 471 12.05 -28.73 33.23
C LYS A 471 12.53 -28.97 34.67
N ALA A 472 12.09 -30.06 35.31
CA ALA A 472 12.53 -30.46 36.64
C ALA A 472 13.68 -31.48 36.61
N ALA A 473 14.02 -32.01 35.42
CA ALA A 473 15.07 -33.01 35.23
C ALA A 473 16.45 -32.42 34.86
N GLU A 474 16.52 -31.14 34.48
CA GLU A 474 17.77 -30.42 34.25
C GLU A 474 18.01 -29.44 35.40
N GLY A 475 18.86 -29.85 36.34
CA GLY A 475 19.29 -29.02 37.46
C GLY A 475 20.42 -28.07 37.06
N GLY A 476 20.32 -26.83 37.54
CA GLY A 476 21.47 -25.94 37.74
C GLY A 476 21.40 -24.58 37.04
N GLU A 477 20.73 -23.61 37.67
CA GLU A 477 21.30 -22.28 37.99
C GLU A 477 20.32 -21.51 38.91
N VAL A 478 20.90 -20.88 39.93
CA VAL A 478 20.22 -20.28 41.08
C VAL A 478 19.62 -18.94 40.67
N GLU A 479 18.34 -18.91 40.26
CA GLU A 479 17.54 -17.68 40.24
C GLU A 479 17.01 -17.38 41.64
N ASP A 480 17.35 -16.19 42.14
CA ASP A 480 17.03 -15.69 43.47
C ASP A 480 15.51 -15.74 43.76
N GLU A 481 15.14 -16.52 44.78
CA GLU A 481 13.74 -16.78 45.16
C GLU A 481 12.98 -15.49 45.51
N GLU A 482 13.72 -14.47 45.96
CA GLU A 482 13.20 -13.18 46.38
C GLU A 482 12.70 -12.35 45.18
N ALA A 483 13.49 -12.26 44.10
CA ALA A 483 13.10 -11.59 42.85
C ALA A 483 11.83 -12.20 42.23
N ARG A 484 11.67 -13.52 42.34
CA ARG A 484 10.48 -14.24 41.85
C ARG A 484 9.24 -13.96 42.71
N ARG A 485 9.40 -13.84 44.03
CA ARG A 485 8.30 -13.47 44.95
C ARG A 485 7.88 -12.02 44.73
N GLU A 486 8.83 -11.12 44.54
CA GLU A 486 8.58 -9.71 44.26
C GLU A 486 7.85 -9.51 42.92
N ARG A 487 8.30 -10.16 41.84
CA ARG A 487 7.58 -10.17 40.55
C ARG A 487 6.15 -10.71 40.67
N LYS A 488 5.92 -11.72 41.50
CA LYS A 488 4.57 -12.26 41.75
C LYS A 488 3.70 -11.27 42.52
N ARG A 489 4.26 -10.58 43.52
CA ARG A 489 3.55 -9.56 44.32
C ARG A 489 3.18 -8.36 43.46
N LEU A 490 4.13 -7.78 42.72
CA LEU A 490 3.92 -6.70 41.75
C LEU A 490 2.86 -7.07 40.70
N ARG A 491 2.87 -8.32 40.21
CA ARG A 491 1.86 -8.80 39.26
C ARG A 491 0.48 -8.95 39.89
N LYS A 492 0.39 -9.30 41.17
CA LYS A 492 -0.88 -9.41 41.91
C LYS A 492 -1.44 -8.03 42.24
N GLU A 493 -0.58 -7.08 42.62
CA GLU A 493 -0.91 -5.67 42.85
C GLU A 493 -1.33 -4.98 41.54
N LYS A 494 -0.58 -5.13 40.43
CA LYS A 494 -1.00 -4.65 39.09
C LYS A 494 -2.35 -5.22 38.65
N LYS A 495 -2.60 -6.51 38.91
CA LYS A 495 -3.88 -7.16 38.56
C LYS A 495 -5.04 -6.69 39.44
N ALA A 496 -4.79 -6.41 40.72
CA ALA A 496 -5.77 -5.82 41.63
C ALA A 496 -6.06 -4.34 41.31
N LEU A 497 -5.03 -3.57 40.95
CA LEU A 497 -5.13 -2.17 40.52
C LEU A 497 -5.86 -2.05 39.18
N SER A 498 -5.51 -2.90 38.20
CA SER A 498 -6.21 -3.01 36.91
C SER A 498 -7.69 -3.39 37.07
N ARG A 499 -8.03 -4.27 38.03
CA ARG A 499 -9.42 -4.65 38.34
C ARG A 499 -10.19 -3.56 39.09
N ARG A 500 -9.52 -2.75 39.93
CA ARG A 500 -10.08 -1.53 40.53
C ARG A 500 -10.30 -0.42 39.48
N LEU A 501 -9.39 -0.26 38.52
CA LEU A 501 -9.48 0.76 37.46
C LEU A 501 -10.44 0.41 36.34
N SER A 502 -10.58 -0.87 36.00
CA SER A 502 -11.70 -1.32 35.17
C SER A 502 -13.03 -0.98 35.84
N THR A 503 -13.10 -1.03 37.18
CA THR A 503 -14.31 -0.63 37.90
C THR A 503 -14.55 0.88 37.75
N VAL A 504 -13.54 1.74 37.96
CA VAL A 504 -13.66 3.22 37.82
C VAL A 504 -14.04 3.68 36.41
N SER A 505 -13.44 3.10 35.36
CA SER A 505 -13.77 3.46 33.97
C SER A 505 -15.17 2.98 33.53
N THR A 506 -15.70 1.93 34.17
CA THR A 506 -17.06 1.44 33.92
C THR A 506 -18.11 2.14 34.81
N THR A 507 -17.70 2.86 35.86
CA THR A 507 -18.64 3.56 36.75
C THR A 507 -19.31 4.75 36.07
N TRP A 508 -18.61 5.48 35.18
CA TRP A 508 -19.20 6.63 34.47
C TRP A 508 -20.28 6.21 33.45
N LEU A 509 -20.09 5.07 32.77
CA LEU A 509 -21.12 4.47 31.92
C LEU A 509 -22.35 3.96 32.71
N LYS A 510 -22.26 3.92 34.05
CA LYS A 510 -23.36 3.48 34.94
C LYS A 510 -23.90 4.58 35.86
N SER A 511 -23.21 5.70 36.03
CA SER A 511 -23.75 6.84 36.78
C SER A 511 -24.74 7.58 35.89
N GLN A 512 -26.03 7.29 36.07
CA GLN A 512 -27.16 7.94 35.40
C GLN A 512 -27.33 9.42 35.81
N HIS A 513 -26.27 10.15 36.10
CA HIS A 513 -26.33 11.48 36.71
C HIS A 513 -25.55 12.46 35.82
N PRO A 514 -26.17 13.59 35.43
CA PRO A 514 -25.48 14.60 34.63
C PRO A 514 -24.28 15.21 35.39
N PRO A 515 -23.25 15.68 34.69
CA PRO A 515 -22.08 16.31 35.33
C PRO A 515 -22.51 17.49 36.23
N GLN A 516 -21.98 17.56 37.45
CA GLN A 516 -22.25 18.67 38.39
C GLN A 516 -21.09 19.67 38.46
N SER A 517 -19.90 19.27 38.00
CA SER A 517 -18.71 20.13 37.96
C SER A 517 -17.97 20.04 36.62
N ILE A 518 -17.66 21.21 36.04
CA ILE A 518 -16.91 21.32 34.78
C ILE A 518 -15.61 22.05 35.05
N LEU A 519 -14.47 21.52 34.59
CA LEU A 519 -13.19 22.23 34.57
C LEU A 519 -12.86 22.70 33.16
N ILE A 520 -12.72 24.01 32.97
CA ILE A 520 -12.27 24.62 31.72
C ILE A 520 -10.74 24.68 31.71
N VAL A 521 -10.16 24.15 30.63
CA VAL A 521 -8.72 24.25 30.33
C VAL A 521 -8.59 24.85 28.92
N ASN A 522 -7.92 25.99 28.80
CA ASN A 522 -7.91 26.74 27.54
C ASN A 522 -6.50 27.13 27.13
N LYS A 523 -6.34 27.42 25.83
CA LYS A 523 -5.16 28.10 25.30
C LYS A 523 -5.17 29.58 25.75
N LEU A 524 -4.01 30.25 25.62
CA LEU A 524 -3.85 31.71 25.77
C LEU A 524 -5.08 32.47 25.23
N ARG A 525 -5.68 33.33 26.08
CA ARG A 525 -6.92 34.07 25.81
C ARG A 525 -6.73 35.18 24.78
N THR A 526 -6.65 34.79 23.52
CA THR A 526 -6.89 35.70 22.40
C THR A 526 -8.37 36.09 22.35
N GLN A 527 -8.70 37.21 21.68
CA GLN A 527 -10.09 37.69 21.59
C GLN A 527 -11.10 36.60 21.19
N PRO A 528 -10.82 35.71 20.21
CA PRO A 528 -11.74 34.62 19.87
C PRO A 528 -11.95 33.61 21.00
N VAL A 529 -10.90 33.29 21.76
CA VAL A 529 -10.97 32.36 22.90
C VAL A 529 -11.78 32.98 24.04
N ILE A 530 -11.63 34.28 24.28
CA ILE A 530 -12.43 35.01 25.26
C ILE A 530 -13.92 34.91 24.90
N LEU A 531 -14.28 35.29 23.68
CA LEU A 531 -15.68 35.27 23.23
C LEU A 531 -16.30 33.86 23.28
N ALA A 532 -15.54 32.83 22.90
CA ALA A 532 -16.02 31.46 22.97
C ALA A 532 -16.22 30.97 24.41
N ILE A 533 -15.31 31.31 25.32
CA ILE A 533 -15.47 30.98 26.75
C ILE A 533 -16.70 31.69 27.32
N ASP A 534 -16.87 32.97 27.01
CA ASP A 534 -18.00 33.75 27.54
C ASP A 534 -19.33 33.19 27.02
N ALA A 535 -19.43 32.87 25.72
CA ALA A 535 -20.61 32.21 25.14
C ALA A 535 -20.86 30.81 25.72
N PHE A 536 -19.80 30.04 25.96
CA PHE A 536 -19.88 28.73 26.60
C PHE A 536 -20.42 28.85 28.04
N LEU A 537 -19.89 29.78 28.83
CA LEU A 537 -20.31 30.02 30.20
C LEU A 537 -21.76 30.52 30.28
N GLU A 538 -22.14 31.45 29.40
CA GLU A 538 -23.52 31.95 29.30
C GLU A 538 -24.50 30.79 29.03
N HIS A 539 -24.16 29.91 28.09
CA HIS A 539 -24.98 28.74 27.78
C HIS A 539 -25.06 27.75 28.94
N VAL A 540 -23.94 27.43 29.61
CA VAL A 540 -23.92 26.51 30.75
C VAL A 540 -24.73 27.06 31.91
N HIS A 541 -24.58 28.33 32.26
CA HIS A 541 -25.34 28.95 33.35
C HIS A 541 -26.83 29.06 33.04
N ALA A 542 -27.20 29.33 31.78
CA ALA A 542 -28.60 29.40 31.35
C ALA A 542 -29.29 28.03 31.30
N THR A 543 -28.59 27.00 30.80
CA THR A 543 -29.17 25.68 30.52
C THR A 543 -29.03 24.72 31.71
N TYR A 544 -27.95 24.85 32.48
CA TYR A 544 -27.60 23.95 33.59
C TYR A 544 -27.22 24.73 34.86
N PRO A 545 -28.18 25.45 35.49
CA PRO A 545 -27.90 26.41 36.57
C PRO A 545 -27.33 25.77 37.85
N GLY A 546 -27.40 24.44 38.01
CA GLY A 546 -26.83 23.71 39.14
C GLY A 546 -25.37 23.27 38.95
N VAL A 547 -24.77 23.53 37.79
CA VAL A 547 -23.41 23.09 37.46
C VAL A 547 -22.39 24.12 37.91
N ARG A 548 -21.40 23.68 38.67
CA ARG A 548 -20.27 24.52 39.07
C ARG A 548 -19.19 24.50 38.00
N VAL A 549 -18.80 25.68 37.54
CA VAL A 549 -17.74 25.82 36.54
C VAL A 549 -16.45 26.28 37.19
N PHE A 550 -15.41 25.52 36.95
CA PHE A 550 -14.05 25.75 37.39
C PHE A 550 -13.15 26.12 36.22
N HIS A 551 -12.06 26.81 36.50
CA HIS A 551 -11.01 27.13 35.55
C HIS A 551 -9.64 26.83 36.17
N GLU A 552 -8.67 26.42 35.34
CA GLU A 552 -7.30 26.24 35.82
C GLU A 552 -6.73 27.53 36.44
N ASP A 553 -5.92 27.40 37.48
CA ASP A 553 -5.30 28.55 38.15
C ASP A 553 -4.34 29.30 37.21
N ARG A 554 -4.84 30.41 36.67
CA ARG A 554 -4.15 31.30 35.73
C ARG A 554 -4.53 32.75 35.99
N PRO A 555 -3.69 33.72 35.56
CA PRO A 555 -3.98 35.14 35.77
C PRO A 555 -5.27 35.64 35.09
N ASP A 556 -5.79 34.92 34.09
CA ASP A 556 -6.84 35.34 33.17
C ASP A 556 -8.16 34.57 33.34
N ILE A 557 -8.55 34.29 34.58
CA ILE A 557 -9.77 33.53 34.93
C ILE A 557 -11.03 34.21 34.34
N PRO A 558 -11.91 33.45 33.64
CA PRO A 558 -13.18 33.95 33.14
C PRO A 558 -14.14 34.40 34.25
N HIS A 559 -14.91 35.45 33.97
CA HIS A 559 -15.96 35.89 34.88
C HIS A 559 -17.02 34.78 35.03
N GLY A 560 -17.35 34.42 36.27
CA GLY A 560 -18.31 33.35 36.57
C GLY A 560 -17.71 31.94 36.71
N ALA A 561 -16.38 31.77 36.58
CA ALA A 561 -15.71 30.51 36.88
C ALA A 561 -14.93 30.57 38.22
N GLU A 562 -14.96 29.49 38.99
CA GLU A 562 -14.17 29.31 40.21
C GLU A 562 -12.74 28.83 39.89
N VAL A 563 -11.75 29.17 40.71
CA VAL A 563 -10.38 28.68 40.51
C VAL A 563 -10.25 27.23 40.99
N TRP A 564 -9.68 26.37 40.14
CA TRP A 564 -9.32 25.01 40.50
C TRP A 564 -7.81 24.84 40.55
N GLN A 565 -7.35 24.26 41.67
CA GLN A 565 -5.95 23.97 41.93
C GLN A 565 -5.73 22.45 42.04
N ALA A 566 -4.65 21.98 41.42
CA ALA A 566 -4.22 20.60 41.55
C ALA A 566 -3.64 20.33 42.96
N GLY A 567 -4.00 19.21 43.60
CA GLY A 567 -3.47 18.82 44.92
C GLY A 567 -4.31 17.77 45.66
N GLU A 568 -3.92 17.44 46.90
CA GLU A 568 -4.59 16.43 47.73
C GLU A 568 -6.00 16.83 48.19
N LYS A 569 -6.26 18.14 48.32
CA LYS A 569 -7.59 18.72 48.65
C LYS A 569 -8.36 19.17 47.40
N LYS A 570 -8.25 18.43 46.30
CA LYS A 570 -8.92 18.80 45.04
C LYS A 570 -10.44 18.62 45.13
N GLN A 571 -11.17 19.57 44.55
CA GLN A 571 -12.60 19.39 44.28
C GLN A 571 -12.76 18.33 43.18
N ASN A 572 -13.77 17.47 43.32
CA ASN A 572 -14.09 16.46 42.31
C ASN A 572 -14.61 17.15 41.04
N ILE A 573 -13.93 16.90 39.93
CA ILE A 573 -14.32 17.34 38.60
C ILE A 573 -14.98 16.18 37.87
N ASP A 574 -16.21 16.40 37.40
CA ASP A 574 -16.98 15.41 36.66
C ASP A 574 -16.65 15.45 35.16
N LEU A 575 -16.40 16.64 34.60
CA LEU A 575 -16.11 16.84 33.18
C LEU A 575 -14.98 17.86 32.98
N VAL A 576 -14.01 17.55 32.13
CA VAL A 576 -13.00 18.51 31.69
C VAL A 576 -13.36 19.00 30.29
N VAL A 577 -13.44 20.31 30.10
CA VAL A 577 -13.68 20.95 28.81
C VAL A 577 -12.42 21.65 28.34
N THR A 578 -11.88 21.23 27.19
CA THR A 578 -10.68 21.84 26.64
C THR A 578 -10.98 22.73 25.45
N LEU A 579 -10.49 23.97 25.45
CA LEU A 579 -10.70 24.97 24.40
C LEU A 579 -9.35 25.35 23.77
N GLY A 580 -9.04 24.82 22.58
CA GLY A 580 -7.75 25.13 21.95
C GLY A 580 -7.29 24.14 20.88
N GLY A 581 -6.05 23.66 21.03
CA GLY A 581 -5.36 22.72 20.14
C GLY A 581 -5.06 21.39 20.85
N ASP A 582 -4.39 20.45 20.19
CA ASP A 582 -3.97 19.17 20.80
C ASP A 582 -3.15 19.38 22.09
N GLY A 583 -2.30 20.41 22.13
CA GLY A 583 -1.52 20.78 23.32
C GLY A 583 -2.37 21.14 24.55
N THR A 584 -3.63 21.58 24.36
CA THR A 584 -4.55 21.85 25.47
C THR A 584 -5.01 20.56 26.15
N ILE A 585 -5.20 19.47 25.38
CA ILE A 585 -5.52 18.15 25.95
C ILE A 585 -4.31 17.57 26.70
N LEU A 586 -3.10 17.71 26.13
CA LEU A 586 -1.88 17.27 26.82
C LEU A 586 -1.68 18.03 28.14
N HIS A 587 -1.96 19.33 28.13
CA HIS A 587 -1.94 20.15 29.33
C HIS A 587 -3.00 19.71 30.34
N ALA A 588 -4.25 19.48 29.91
CA ALA A 588 -5.31 18.94 30.76
C ALA A 588 -4.90 17.59 31.39
N SER A 589 -4.35 16.66 30.61
CA SER A 589 -3.81 15.39 31.12
C SER A 589 -2.73 15.61 32.20
N SER A 590 -1.86 16.62 32.02
CA SER A 590 -0.80 16.94 32.98
C SER A 590 -1.30 17.51 34.31
N LEU A 591 -2.47 18.15 34.34
CA LEU A 591 -3.12 18.60 35.58
C LEU A 591 -3.57 17.42 36.47
N PHE A 592 -3.74 16.24 35.87
CA PHE A 592 -4.06 14.98 36.54
C PHE A 592 -2.87 14.02 36.47
N SER A 593 -1.70 14.53 36.89
CA SER A 593 -0.43 13.79 36.92
C SER A 593 -0.48 12.56 37.83
N ALA A 594 -1.28 12.57 38.90
CA ALA A 594 -1.50 11.42 39.75
C ALA A 594 -2.97 10.96 39.70
N GLY A 595 -3.20 9.78 39.13
CA GLY A 595 -4.50 9.10 39.15
C GLY A 595 -5.35 9.26 37.88
N ALA A 596 -6.64 8.94 38.01
CA ALA A 596 -7.60 8.95 36.91
C ALA A 596 -7.93 10.38 36.45
N VAL A 597 -8.10 10.55 35.14
CA VAL A 597 -8.55 11.80 34.52
C VAL A 597 -10.08 11.71 34.34
N PRO A 598 -10.85 12.77 34.67
CA PRO A 598 -12.27 12.82 34.31
C PRO A 598 -12.46 12.79 32.79
N PRO A 599 -13.67 12.45 32.29
CA PRO A 599 -14.00 12.58 30.87
C PRO A 599 -13.61 13.95 30.30
N VAL A 600 -12.92 13.93 29.15
CA VAL A 600 -12.44 15.13 28.48
C VAL A 600 -13.28 15.37 27.23
N LEU A 601 -13.97 16.50 27.21
CA LEU A 601 -14.69 17.05 26.07
C LEU A 601 -13.85 18.15 25.44
N SER A 602 -13.50 18.02 24.16
CA SER A 602 -12.48 18.87 23.56
C SER A 602 -12.93 19.57 22.30
N PHE A 603 -12.78 20.89 22.29
CA PHE A 603 -13.16 21.76 21.18
C PHE A 603 -11.94 22.43 20.53
N SER A 604 -11.88 22.32 19.21
CA SER A 604 -10.88 23.00 18.39
C SER A 604 -11.20 24.48 18.25
N MET A 605 -10.19 25.33 18.46
CA MET A 605 -10.26 26.80 18.31
C MET A 605 -9.19 27.35 17.36
N GLY A 606 -8.98 26.70 16.20
CA GLY A 606 -7.94 27.11 15.24
C GLY A 606 -7.56 26.02 14.24
N THR A 607 -6.32 26.04 13.75
CA THR A 607 -5.79 25.07 12.77
C THR A 607 -5.62 23.66 13.35
N LEU A 608 -5.90 22.67 12.49
CA LEU A 608 -5.66 21.21 12.54
C LEU A 608 -5.24 20.63 13.91
N GLY A 609 -6.11 19.83 14.56
CA GLY A 609 -5.80 19.04 15.75
C GLY A 609 -6.30 17.60 15.64
N PHE A 610 -5.43 16.62 15.86
CA PHE A 610 -5.73 15.19 15.72
C PHE A 610 -6.46 14.60 16.94
N LEU A 611 -6.44 15.31 18.07
CA LEU A 611 -7.07 14.88 19.32
C LEU A 611 -8.40 15.59 19.59
N LEU A 612 -8.80 16.54 18.74
CA LEU A 612 -9.93 17.45 18.96
C LEU A 612 -11.13 17.08 18.09
N PRO A 613 -12.13 16.35 18.63
CA PRO A 613 -13.25 15.84 17.83
C PRO A 613 -14.28 16.92 17.47
N PHE A 614 -14.42 18.01 18.22
CA PHE A 614 -15.49 19.00 18.04
C PHE A 614 -14.97 20.37 17.60
N HIS A 615 -15.71 21.07 16.73
CA HIS A 615 -15.49 22.50 16.55
C HIS A 615 -16.16 23.26 17.68
N ILE A 616 -15.62 24.42 18.08
CA ILE A 616 -16.19 25.19 19.19
C ILE A 616 -17.66 25.55 18.95
N ASP A 617 -18.06 25.85 17.72
CA ASP A 617 -19.46 26.19 17.39
C ASP A 617 -20.46 25.07 17.74
N ASP A 618 -20.00 23.83 17.86
CA ASP A 618 -20.83 22.66 18.20
C ASP A 618 -20.98 22.45 19.72
N PHE A 619 -20.49 23.37 20.57
CA PHE A 619 -20.42 23.13 22.02
C PHE A 619 -21.76 22.83 22.68
N ALA A 620 -22.84 23.48 22.25
CA ALA A 620 -24.16 23.31 22.84
C ALA A 620 -24.69 21.87 22.65
N LYS A 621 -24.63 21.37 21.42
CA LYS A 621 -25.03 20.00 21.07
C LYS A 621 -24.16 18.95 21.78
N ALA A 622 -22.86 19.22 21.87
CA ALA A 622 -21.91 18.32 22.53
C ALA A 622 -22.17 18.22 24.03
N LEU A 623 -22.42 19.34 24.69
CA LEU A 623 -22.82 19.36 26.10
C LEU A 623 -24.14 18.62 26.31
N GLU A 624 -25.15 18.88 25.48
CA GLU A 624 -26.44 18.20 25.58
C GLU A 624 -26.29 16.67 25.52
N SER A 625 -25.51 16.14 24.57
CA SER A 625 -25.25 14.70 24.46
C SER A 625 -24.55 14.13 25.72
N VAL A 626 -23.60 14.86 26.30
CA VAL A 626 -22.91 14.47 27.54
C VAL A 626 -23.87 14.46 28.72
N PHE A 627 -24.68 15.52 28.89
CA PHE A 627 -25.64 15.65 29.98
C PHE A 627 -26.80 14.64 29.88
N GLN A 628 -27.19 14.24 28.67
CA GLN A 628 -28.17 13.18 28.42
C GLN A 628 -27.58 11.76 28.55
N GLY A 629 -26.27 11.61 28.78
CA GLY A 629 -25.61 10.31 28.88
C GLY A 629 -25.50 9.56 27.55
N LYS A 630 -25.63 10.25 26.42
CA LYS A 630 -25.51 9.69 25.06
C LYS A 630 -24.07 9.70 24.53
N ALA A 631 -23.15 10.33 25.28
CA ALA A 631 -21.74 10.41 24.93
C ALA A 631 -21.02 9.06 24.97
N THR A 632 -20.29 8.75 23.90
CA THR A 632 -19.36 7.62 23.83
C THR A 632 -17.95 8.06 24.22
N ILE A 633 -17.19 7.16 24.87
CA ILE A 633 -15.87 7.46 25.42
C ILE A 633 -14.81 6.55 24.78
N LEU A 634 -13.72 7.15 24.32
CA LEU A 634 -12.50 6.47 23.91
C LEU A 634 -11.42 6.64 24.98
N ASN A 635 -11.03 5.54 25.62
CA ASN A 635 -9.94 5.53 26.60
C ASN A 635 -8.57 5.57 25.91
N ARG A 636 -7.95 6.75 25.85
CA ARG A 636 -6.61 6.93 25.30
C ARG A 636 -5.55 6.58 26.35
N MET A 637 -4.63 5.67 26.00
CA MET A 637 -3.58 5.22 26.91
C MET A 637 -2.63 6.38 27.29
N ARG A 638 -2.07 6.32 28.50
CA ARG A 638 -0.88 7.10 28.94
C ARG A 638 0.30 6.17 29.20
N LEU A 639 1.51 6.71 29.20
CA LEU A 639 2.74 6.08 29.67
C LEU A 639 3.01 6.50 31.11
N ALA A 640 3.56 5.58 31.89
CA ALA A 640 4.20 5.85 33.16
C ALA A 640 5.70 5.61 33.03
N CYS A 641 6.52 6.44 33.65
CA CYS A 641 7.97 6.25 33.66
C CYS A 641 8.59 6.36 35.04
N ALA A 642 9.66 5.59 35.24
CA ALA A 642 10.50 5.62 36.42
C ALA A 642 11.96 5.82 36.01
N PHE A 643 12.68 6.64 36.78
CA PHE A 643 14.08 6.97 36.55
C PHE A 643 14.97 6.21 37.52
N PHE A 644 16.13 5.78 37.02
CA PHE A 644 17.09 4.99 37.77
C PHE A 644 18.49 5.59 37.63
N ASP A 645 19.24 5.59 38.72
CA ASP A 645 20.62 6.06 38.73
C ASP A 645 21.61 5.04 38.15
N GLN A 646 22.90 5.32 38.26
CA GLN A 646 23.97 4.45 37.78
C GLN A 646 24.05 3.10 38.51
N ARG A 647 23.57 3.03 39.76
CA ARG A 647 23.48 1.79 40.55
C ARG A 647 22.19 1.01 40.25
N GLN A 648 21.35 1.56 39.38
CA GLN A 648 20.01 1.06 39.06
C GLN A 648 19.05 1.14 40.25
N ASP A 649 19.32 2.04 41.20
CA ASP A 649 18.40 2.39 42.27
C ASP A 649 17.37 3.41 41.73
N LYS A 650 16.09 3.23 42.11
CA LYS A 650 15.02 4.12 41.67
C LYS A 650 15.23 5.51 42.29
N LYS A 651 15.26 6.55 41.45
CA LYS A 651 15.35 7.94 41.91
C LYS A 651 14.00 8.41 42.45
N THR A 652 13.85 8.42 43.78
CA THR A 652 12.61 8.86 44.46
C THR A 652 12.40 10.37 44.46
N ASP A 653 13.48 11.15 44.27
CA ASP A 653 13.44 12.61 44.34
C ASP A 653 12.84 13.27 43.09
N VAL A 654 12.49 12.48 42.07
CA VAL A 654 12.22 12.92 40.70
C VAL A 654 10.71 13.01 40.38
N GLY A 655 9.85 12.80 41.37
CA GLY A 655 8.40 12.75 41.17
C GLY A 655 8.01 11.40 40.57
N ASP A 656 7.43 10.53 41.38
CA ASP A 656 7.44 9.08 41.13
C ASP A 656 6.40 8.58 40.11
N ASP A 657 5.57 9.47 39.54
CA ASP A 657 4.36 9.09 38.80
C ASP A 657 4.09 10.02 37.60
N TRP A 658 5.08 10.26 36.73
CA TRP A 658 4.82 10.99 35.49
C TRP A 658 3.86 10.21 34.59
N GLN A 659 2.79 10.88 34.15
CA GLN A 659 1.78 10.34 33.24
C GLN A 659 1.84 11.10 31.92
N VAL A 660 2.23 10.38 30.86
CA VAL A 660 2.55 10.98 29.55
C VAL A 660 1.59 10.47 28.50
N MET A 661 0.89 11.35 27.79
CA MET A 661 -0.20 10.94 26.90
C MET A 661 0.30 10.47 25.53
N ASN A 662 1.28 11.17 24.96
CA ASN A 662 1.78 10.87 23.62
C ASN A 662 3.06 10.03 23.69
N GLU A 663 4.17 10.62 24.13
CA GLU A 663 5.47 9.95 24.10
C GLU A 663 6.49 10.46 25.10
N ILE A 664 7.44 9.57 25.40
CA ILE A 664 8.70 9.89 26.02
C ILE A 664 9.78 9.80 24.94
N ALA A 665 10.46 10.92 24.69
CA ALA A 665 11.55 11.01 23.73
C ALA A 665 12.87 11.27 24.46
N LEU A 666 13.77 10.30 24.36
CA LEU A 666 15.16 10.41 24.77
C LEU A 666 15.96 10.95 23.57
N HIS A 667 16.68 12.06 23.73
CA HIS A 667 17.40 12.71 22.62
C HIS A 667 18.69 13.39 23.07
N ARG A 668 19.64 13.57 22.15
CA ARG A 668 20.95 14.20 22.43
C ARG A 668 20.91 15.70 22.75
N GLY A 669 19.75 16.33 22.68
CA GLY A 669 19.59 17.77 22.87
C GLY A 669 20.47 18.58 21.92
N SER A 670 21.17 19.60 22.45
CA SER A 670 22.12 20.44 21.71
C SER A 670 23.51 19.79 21.51
N SER A 671 23.76 18.62 22.11
CA SER A 671 25.06 17.94 22.00
C SER A 671 25.34 17.54 20.55
N PRO A 672 26.56 17.78 20.02
CA PRO A 672 26.96 17.30 18.70
C PRO A 672 27.25 15.79 18.67
N HIS A 673 27.33 15.14 19.84
CA HIS A 673 27.62 13.71 19.95
C HIS A 673 26.33 12.88 19.99
N LEU A 674 26.31 11.77 19.24
CA LEU A 674 25.23 10.79 19.29
C LEU A 674 25.25 10.05 20.63
N ASN A 675 24.06 9.70 21.14
CA ASN A 675 23.96 8.87 22.33
C ASN A 675 24.13 7.39 21.94
N THR A 676 24.79 6.64 22.81
CA THR A 676 24.77 5.17 22.79
C THR A 676 23.75 4.73 23.83
N ILE A 677 22.68 4.06 23.40
CA ILE A 677 21.52 3.74 24.22
C ILE A 677 21.31 2.23 24.20
N ASP A 678 21.43 1.58 25.35
CA ASP A 678 21.05 0.18 25.53
C ASP A 678 19.54 0.10 25.72
N ILE A 679 18.90 -0.80 24.97
CA ILE A 679 17.44 -1.00 25.02
C ILE A 679 17.16 -2.35 25.64
N PHE A 680 16.36 -2.36 26.69
CA PHE A 680 15.87 -3.59 27.32
C PHE A 680 14.36 -3.67 27.21
N VAL A 681 13.85 -4.88 26.96
CA VAL A 681 12.42 -5.18 26.95
C VAL A 681 12.17 -6.29 27.96
N ASP A 682 11.31 -6.01 28.95
CA ASP A 682 10.96 -6.93 30.04
C ASP A 682 12.19 -7.45 30.83
N GLY A 683 13.24 -6.63 30.88
CA GLY A 683 14.53 -6.91 31.52
C GLY A 683 15.55 -7.62 30.62
N GLN A 684 15.18 -8.00 29.40
CA GLN A 684 16.09 -8.63 28.45
C GLN A 684 16.72 -7.58 27.53
N HIS A 685 18.04 -7.65 27.33
CA HIS A 685 18.74 -6.77 26.40
C HIS A 685 18.29 -7.06 24.95
N LEU A 686 17.68 -6.07 24.31
CA LEU A 686 17.22 -6.17 22.92
C LEU A 686 18.34 -5.81 21.95
N THR A 687 18.89 -4.61 22.07
CA THR A 687 19.98 -4.11 21.22
C THR A 687 20.56 -2.81 21.80
N GLU A 688 21.79 -2.50 21.39
CA GLU A 688 22.39 -1.17 21.56
C GLU A 688 22.05 -0.30 20.33
N ALA A 689 21.78 0.97 20.56
CA ALA A 689 21.43 1.96 19.56
C ALA A 689 22.41 3.14 19.58
N VAL A 690 22.94 3.51 18.42
CA VAL A 690 23.68 4.77 18.24
C VAL A 690 22.87 5.69 17.36
N SER A 691 22.26 6.72 17.96
CA SER A 691 21.26 7.56 17.31
C SER A 691 21.20 8.96 17.91
N ASP A 692 20.42 9.85 17.27
CA ASP A 692 20.06 11.14 17.88
C ASP A 692 19.15 10.94 19.10
N GLY A 693 18.48 9.79 19.19
CA GLY A 693 17.56 9.47 20.27
C GLY A 693 16.65 8.27 19.99
N LEU A 694 15.72 8.01 20.91
CA LEU A 694 14.68 6.99 20.87
C LEU A 694 13.37 7.53 21.45
N ILE A 695 12.25 7.18 20.85
CA ILE A 695 10.91 7.56 21.27
C ILE A 695 10.16 6.29 21.70
N VAL A 696 9.56 6.32 22.88
CA VAL A 696 8.52 5.34 23.28
C VAL A 696 7.20 6.09 23.29
N SER A 697 6.27 5.72 22.39
CA SER A 697 4.98 6.39 22.25
C SER A 697 3.80 5.46 22.53
N THR A 698 2.69 6.06 22.96
CA THR A 698 1.36 5.45 22.92
C THR A 698 0.84 5.39 21.48
N PRO A 699 -0.29 4.72 21.21
CA PRO A 699 -0.98 4.80 19.93
C PRO A 699 -1.45 6.21 19.61
N THR A 700 -1.83 6.99 20.62
CA THR A 700 -2.15 8.42 20.46
C THR A 700 -0.91 9.22 20.03
N GLY A 701 0.24 9.00 20.68
CA GLY A 701 1.52 9.64 20.28
C GLY A 701 2.11 9.12 18.97
N SER A 702 1.58 8.03 18.41
CA SER A 702 2.04 7.49 17.13
C SER A 702 1.84 8.47 15.95
N THR A 703 0.94 9.44 16.10
CA THR A 703 0.69 10.53 15.14
C THR A 703 1.36 11.84 15.51
N ALA A 704 2.15 11.89 16.60
CA ALA A 704 2.91 13.05 17.06
C ALA A 704 4.39 12.92 16.65
N TYR A 705 5.35 13.09 17.57
CA TYR A 705 6.78 13.09 17.21
C TYR A 705 7.24 11.74 16.64
N SER A 706 6.64 10.64 17.11
CA SER A 706 6.89 9.29 16.59
C SER A 706 6.62 9.20 15.08
N LEU A 707 5.57 9.84 14.57
CA LEU A 707 5.26 9.88 13.13
C LEU A 707 6.37 10.58 12.34
N SER A 708 6.82 11.74 12.82
CA SER A 708 7.89 12.52 12.17
C SER A 708 9.23 11.78 12.15
N ALA A 709 9.49 10.95 13.17
CA ALA A 709 10.67 10.09 13.24
C ALA A 709 10.55 8.80 12.38
N GLY A 710 9.43 8.60 11.67
CA GLY A 710 9.20 7.45 10.79
C GLY A 710 8.55 6.25 11.46
N GLY A 711 7.94 6.44 12.64
CA GLY A 711 7.11 5.46 13.34
C GLY A 711 5.80 5.14 12.60
N PRO A 712 5.20 3.96 12.84
CA PRO A 712 3.89 3.61 12.27
C PRO A 712 2.76 4.42 12.92
N ILE A 713 1.71 4.72 12.15
CA ILE A 713 0.44 5.23 12.68
C ILE A 713 -0.33 4.05 13.29
N VAL A 714 -0.74 4.17 14.56
CA VAL A 714 -1.43 3.13 15.32
C VAL A 714 -2.81 3.65 15.76
N HIS A 715 -3.85 2.84 15.57
CA HIS A 715 -5.20 3.19 15.98
C HIS A 715 -5.29 3.37 17.52
N PRO A 716 -5.93 4.44 18.04
CA PRO A 716 -5.93 4.78 19.47
C PRO A 716 -6.62 3.75 20.38
N SER A 717 -7.51 2.90 19.83
CA SER A 717 -8.14 1.80 20.58
C SER A 717 -7.24 0.58 20.78
N LEU A 718 -6.10 0.49 20.09
CA LEU A 718 -5.16 -0.61 20.26
C LEU A 718 -4.38 -0.45 21.56
N SER A 719 -4.02 -1.56 22.19
CA SER A 719 -3.20 -1.56 23.40
C SER A 719 -1.75 -1.92 23.06
N ALA A 720 -0.94 -0.92 22.71
CA ALA A 720 0.42 -1.13 22.21
C ALA A 720 1.37 0.02 22.57
N LEU A 721 2.66 -0.28 22.72
CA LEU A 721 3.75 0.69 22.84
C LEU A 721 4.53 0.70 21.53
N VAL A 722 4.95 1.87 21.05
CA VAL A 722 5.74 2.01 19.82
C VAL A 722 7.13 2.54 20.19
N LEU A 723 8.18 1.80 19.81
CA LEU A 723 9.57 2.21 19.94
C LEU A 723 10.08 2.69 18.59
N THR A 724 10.40 3.98 18.46
CA THR A 724 10.83 4.62 17.21
C THR A 724 12.21 5.26 17.38
N PRO A 725 13.23 4.86 16.59
CA PRO A 725 14.55 5.50 16.64
C PRO A 725 14.55 6.87 15.95
N ILE A 726 15.28 7.84 16.50
CA ILE A 726 15.49 9.16 15.90
C ILE A 726 16.85 9.16 15.19
N CYS A 727 16.85 9.26 13.85
CA CYS A 727 18.06 9.31 13.03
C CYS A 727 19.14 8.27 13.43
N PRO A 728 18.81 6.95 13.48
CA PRO A 728 19.79 5.94 13.88
C PRO A 728 20.90 5.80 12.85
N ARG A 729 22.14 5.57 13.30
CA ARG A 729 23.25 5.24 12.39
C ARG A 729 23.09 3.90 11.68
N SER A 730 22.29 3.00 12.26
CA SER A 730 22.01 1.69 11.69
C SER A 730 20.87 1.75 10.68
N LEU A 731 21.14 1.35 9.44
CA LEU A 731 20.15 1.30 8.35
C LEU A 731 19.06 0.22 8.56
N SER A 732 19.30 -0.74 9.45
CA SER A 732 18.36 -1.81 9.77
C SER A 732 17.47 -1.48 10.99
N PHE A 733 17.70 -0.37 11.67
CA PHE A 733 16.93 -0.04 12.86
C PHE A 733 15.55 0.51 12.47
N ARG A 734 14.54 -0.35 12.55
CA ARG A 734 13.14 -0.02 12.24
C ARG A 734 12.33 0.15 13.52
N PRO A 735 11.25 0.94 13.49
CA PRO A 735 10.32 1.02 14.62
C PRO A 735 9.74 -0.35 14.97
N LEU A 736 9.51 -0.57 16.27
CA LEU A 736 8.95 -1.81 16.80
C LEU A 736 7.67 -1.51 17.59
N VAL A 737 6.68 -2.39 17.45
CA VAL A 737 5.41 -2.31 18.19
C VAL A 737 5.38 -3.44 19.21
N PHE A 738 5.20 -3.09 20.48
CA PHE A 738 5.13 -3.99 21.62
C PHE A 738 3.72 -4.00 22.22
N PRO A 739 3.30 -5.09 22.87
CA PRO A 739 2.07 -5.07 23.68
C PRO A 739 2.21 -4.08 24.85
N SER A 740 1.11 -3.47 25.27
CA SER A 740 1.09 -2.51 26.41
C SER A 740 1.57 -3.10 27.74
N SER A 741 1.57 -4.42 27.88
CA SER A 741 2.10 -5.12 29.05
C SER A 741 3.62 -5.10 29.17
N SER A 742 4.34 -4.75 28.10
CA SER A 742 5.79 -4.72 28.09
C SER A 742 6.36 -3.55 28.88
N SER A 743 7.58 -3.74 29.37
CA SER A 743 8.42 -2.72 30.02
C SER A 743 9.60 -2.40 29.14
N ILE A 744 9.74 -1.16 28.71
CA ILE A 744 10.86 -0.72 27.85
C ILE A 744 11.80 0.13 28.69
N THR A 745 13.04 -0.32 28.88
CA THR A 745 14.07 0.45 29.58
C THR A 745 15.08 0.97 28.57
N LEU A 746 15.31 2.28 28.61
CA LEU A 746 16.31 2.98 27.82
C LEU A 746 17.43 3.43 28.75
N ARG A 747 18.61 2.84 28.61
CA ARG A 747 19.78 3.15 29.43
C ARG A 747 20.84 3.84 28.59
N ILE A 748 21.41 4.93 29.08
CA ILE A 748 22.56 5.56 28.42
C ILE A 748 23.77 4.67 28.67
N GLY A 749 24.32 4.08 27.61
CA GLY A 749 25.48 3.21 27.72
C GLY A 749 26.68 3.97 28.27
N ASP A 750 27.53 3.29 29.05
CA ASP A 750 28.70 3.89 29.71
C ASP A 750 29.69 4.54 28.72
N ARG A 751 29.68 4.06 27.46
CA ARG A 751 30.49 4.56 26.35
C ARG A 751 29.93 5.84 25.71
N SER A 752 28.73 6.28 26.10
CA SER A 752 28.13 7.51 25.59
C SER A 752 28.93 8.73 26.05
N ARG A 753 29.33 9.59 25.11
CA ARG A 753 30.20 10.74 25.37
C ARG A 753 29.44 11.97 25.88
N ALA A 754 28.12 11.93 25.85
CA ALA A 754 27.26 13.01 26.25
C ALA A 754 26.03 12.47 26.99
N PRO A 755 25.46 13.26 27.92
CA PRO A 755 24.16 12.97 28.48
C PRO A 755 23.06 13.07 27.41
N ALA A 756 21.87 12.56 27.72
CA ALA A 756 20.70 12.65 26.87
C ALA A 756 19.56 13.38 27.61
N GLY A 757 18.91 14.31 26.93
CA GLY A 757 17.67 14.91 27.42
C GLY A 757 16.50 13.94 27.27
N VAL A 758 15.58 13.98 28.23
CA VAL A 758 14.30 13.28 28.21
C VAL A 758 13.21 14.34 28.11
N SER A 759 12.45 14.29 27.03
CA SER A 759 11.23 15.08 26.87
C SER A 759 10.00 14.18 26.97
N MET A 760 8.96 14.71 27.61
CA MET A 760 7.67 14.06 27.79
C MET A 760 6.59 14.99 27.24
N ASP A 761 5.79 14.51 26.29
CA ASP A 761 4.78 15.33 25.61
C ASP A 761 5.32 16.69 25.10
N GLY A 762 6.57 16.70 24.62
CA GLY A 762 7.25 17.88 24.09
C GLY A 762 7.85 18.84 25.13
N ARG A 763 7.75 18.53 26.43
CA ARG A 763 8.39 19.32 27.51
C ARG A 763 9.66 18.60 27.96
N THR A 764 10.82 19.28 27.88
CA THR A 764 12.07 18.78 28.45
C THR A 764 11.91 18.68 29.96
N SER A 765 12.18 17.50 30.51
CA SER A 765 11.88 17.18 31.90
C SER A 765 13.16 16.77 32.65
N HIS A 766 13.91 15.80 32.14
CA HIS A 766 15.11 15.26 32.80
C HIS A 766 16.29 15.15 31.87
N THR A 767 17.49 14.99 32.44
CA THR A 767 18.71 14.64 31.70
C THR A 767 19.26 13.35 32.30
N LEU A 768 19.55 12.36 31.44
CA LEU A 768 20.17 11.10 31.81
C LEU A 768 21.65 11.13 31.49
N HIS A 769 22.47 10.84 32.49
CA HIS A 769 23.91 10.68 32.36
C HIS A 769 24.26 9.22 31.99
N PRO A 770 25.47 8.95 31.47
CA PRO A 770 25.94 7.59 31.25
C PRO A 770 25.75 6.70 32.49
N GLY A 771 25.24 5.49 32.27
CA GLY A 771 24.85 4.52 33.30
C GLY A 771 23.41 4.67 33.81
N GLU A 772 22.79 5.85 33.66
CA GLU A 772 21.41 6.10 34.11
C GLU A 772 20.39 5.61 33.08
N SER A 773 19.15 5.38 33.54
CA SER A 773 18.09 4.86 32.67
C SER A 773 16.70 5.40 33.00
N VAL A 774 15.82 5.30 32.00
CA VAL A 774 14.38 5.47 32.16
C VAL A 774 13.66 4.19 31.76
N THR A 775 12.75 3.72 32.61
CA THR A 775 11.86 2.61 32.29
C THR A 775 10.46 3.15 32.01
N VAL A 776 9.88 2.72 30.89
CA VAL A 776 8.58 3.16 30.39
C VAL A 776 7.62 1.98 30.35
N ASN A 777 6.41 2.20 30.87
CA ASN A 777 5.31 1.23 30.90
C ASN A 777 4.00 1.90 30.48
N ALA A 778 3.01 1.10 30.10
CA ALA A 778 1.63 1.59 30.03
C ALA A 778 1.13 1.99 31.42
N SER A 779 0.55 3.18 31.50
CA SER A 779 -0.13 3.68 32.68
C SER A 779 -1.41 2.91 32.95
N PRO A 780 -1.76 2.68 34.23
CA PRO A 780 -3.06 2.12 34.57
C PRO A 780 -4.20 3.17 34.48
N TYR A 781 -3.88 4.45 34.27
CA TYR A 781 -4.82 5.57 34.24
C TYR A 781 -4.92 6.18 32.82
N PRO A 782 -5.82 5.68 31.95
CA PRO A 782 -6.05 6.29 30.64
C PRO A 782 -6.75 7.65 30.74
N VAL A 783 -6.74 8.41 29.65
CA VAL A 783 -7.53 9.63 29.46
C VAL A 783 -8.84 9.26 28.74
N PRO A 784 -10.01 9.34 29.39
CA PRO A 784 -11.29 9.15 28.74
C PRO A 784 -11.62 10.37 27.88
N CYS A 785 -11.63 10.23 26.55
CA CYS A 785 -11.99 11.30 25.62
C CYS A 785 -13.38 11.06 25.02
N ILE A 786 -14.24 12.07 25.03
CA ILE A 786 -15.59 11.99 24.45
C ILE A 786 -15.50 12.05 22.90
N ASN A 787 -16.18 11.14 22.21
CA ASN A 787 -16.07 10.96 20.76
C ASN A 787 -17.17 11.66 19.96
N ARG A 788 -16.94 12.00 18.68
CA ARG A 788 -17.89 12.79 17.85
C ARG A 788 -19.10 12.00 17.39
N SER A 789 -18.96 10.69 17.22
CA SER A 789 -20.06 9.76 16.94
C SER A 789 -21.24 9.83 17.93
N SER A 790 -21.08 10.56 19.03
CA SER A 790 -22.10 10.84 20.05
C SER A 790 -23.12 11.94 19.68
N ILE A 791 -22.93 12.68 18.58
CA ILE A 791 -23.75 13.85 18.19
C ILE A 791 -24.50 13.65 16.85
N ALA A 792 -24.48 12.45 16.27
CA ALA A 792 -25.17 12.21 15.00
C ALA A 792 -26.70 12.10 15.23
N ASP A 793 -27.47 13.04 14.67
CA ASP A 793 -28.94 12.99 14.61
C ASP A 793 -29.41 11.87 13.67
N GLU A 794 -30.50 11.19 14.02
CA GLU A 794 -31.08 10.07 13.24
C GLU A 794 -31.82 10.51 11.96
N GLU A 795 -31.94 11.82 11.66
CA GLU A 795 -32.98 12.35 10.76
C GLU A 795 -32.54 13.06 9.45
N GLU A 796 -31.28 13.04 8.99
CA GLU A 796 -30.95 13.60 7.66
C GLU A 796 -30.90 12.57 6.50
N PRO A 797 -31.76 12.70 5.47
CA PRO A 797 -31.72 11.83 4.29
C PRO A 797 -30.93 12.45 3.11
N HIS A 798 -30.07 11.61 2.51
CA HIS A 798 -29.43 11.73 1.18
C HIS A 798 -28.01 12.32 1.07
N ALA A 799 -27.00 11.45 1.28
CA ALA A 799 -25.93 11.17 0.30
C ALA A 799 -25.13 9.93 0.74
N GLY A 800 -25.46 8.76 0.20
CA GLY A 800 -24.50 7.67 0.01
C GLY A 800 -23.65 7.18 1.19
N ALA A 801 -24.18 7.09 2.41
CA ALA A 801 -23.72 6.16 3.44
C ALA A 801 -24.82 6.05 4.53
N GLY A 802 -25.19 4.84 4.94
CA GLY A 802 -26.18 4.62 6.01
C GLY A 802 -25.71 5.12 7.38
N PRO A 803 -26.58 5.14 8.40
CA PRO A 803 -26.35 5.84 9.67
C PRO A 803 -25.15 5.26 10.41
N GLY A 804 -24.21 6.12 10.86
CA GLY A 804 -23.12 5.79 11.80
C GLY A 804 -21.75 5.36 11.24
N LYS A 805 -21.29 5.84 10.07
CA LYS A 805 -20.25 5.11 9.29
C LYS A 805 -18.86 5.73 9.02
N GLU A 806 -18.47 6.87 9.58
CA GLU A 806 -17.04 7.26 9.59
C GLU A 806 -16.50 7.35 11.02
N ASP A 807 -15.58 6.44 11.37
CA ASP A 807 -14.77 6.50 12.57
C ASP A 807 -14.00 7.83 12.58
N ASP A 808 -14.08 8.59 13.68
CA ASP A 808 -13.41 9.89 13.84
C ASP A 808 -11.93 9.79 13.51
N TRP A 809 -11.29 8.68 13.88
CA TRP A 809 -9.90 8.43 13.53
C TRP A 809 -9.69 8.27 12.02
N VAL A 810 -10.59 7.57 11.31
CA VAL A 810 -10.53 7.41 9.84
C VAL A 810 -10.70 8.77 9.16
N ARG A 811 -11.67 9.57 9.60
CA ARG A 811 -11.87 10.93 9.10
C ARG A 811 -10.61 11.77 9.32
N ASP A 812 -10.05 11.77 10.53
CA ASP A 812 -8.92 12.62 10.88
C ASP A 812 -7.64 12.18 10.13
N ILE A 813 -7.44 10.88 9.95
CA ILE A 813 -6.38 10.34 9.10
C ILE A 813 -6.54 10.77 7.63
N ASN A 814 -7.75 10.71 7.08
CA ASN A 814 -7.98 11.05 5.68
C ASN A 814 -7.98 12.57 5.43
N ASN A 815 -8.53 13.36 6.35
CA ASN A 815 -8.74 14.79 6.17
C ASN A 815 -7.58 15.63 6.73
N LEU A 816 -7.03 15.27 7.89
CA LEU A 816 -5.94 16.02 8.52
C LEU A 816 -4.60 15.54 8.01
N LEU A 817 -4.33 14.23 8.10
CA LEU A 817 -3.05 13.66 7.64
C LEU A 817 -2.99 13.44 6.11
N GLN A 818 -4.13 13.56 5.41
CA GLN A 818 -4.22 13.27 3.98
C GLN A 818 -3.62 11.89 3.68
N TYR A 819 -3.90 10.92 4.53
CA TYR A 819 -3.31 9.60 4.49
C TYR A 819 -3.60 8.93 3.15
N ASN A 820 -2.54 8.72 2.38
CA ASN A 820 -2.62 8.19 1.02
C ASN A 820 -3.56 9.01 0.10
N ALA A 821 -3.78 10.30 0.39
CA ALA A 821 -4.66 11.15 -0.39
C ALA A 821 -4.11 11.33 -1.82
N THR A 822 -4.98 11.08 -2.80
CA THR A 822 -4.79 11.51 -4.19
C THR A 822 -4.93 13.03 -4.27
N PHE A 823 -4.25 13.69 -5.21
CA PHE A 823 -4.41 15.14 -5.41
C PHE A 823 -5.90 15.49 -5.68
N ARG A 824 -6.46 16.41 -4.90
CA ARG A 824 -7.76 17.03 -5.22
C ARG A 824 -7.59 17.87 -6.49
N SER A 825 -8.45 17.68 -7.48
CA SER A 825 -8.37 18.44 -8.74
C SER A 825 -8.60 19.94 -8.46
N LYS A 826 -7.80 20.82 -9.09
CA LYS A 826 -7.98 22.28 -9.02
C LYS A 826 -9.36 22.75 -9.53
N ALA A 827 -10.12 21.89 -10.22
CA ALA A 827 -11.42 22.24 -10.77
C ALA A 827 -12.50 22.43 -9.69
N LEU A 828 -12.33 21.83 -8.50
CA LEU A 828 -13.30 21.95 -7.39
C LEU A 828 -13.09 23.21 -6.51
N LEU A 829 -12.00 23.96 -6.68
CA LEU A 829 -11.70 25.17 -5.90
C LEU A 829 -12.34 26.45 -6.46
N ARG A 830 -13.08 26.38 -7.58
CA ARG A 830 -13.73 27.55 -8.21
C ARG A 830 -15.19 27.80 -7.81
N HIS A 831 -15.83 26.91 -7.05
CA HIS A 831 -17.22 27.08 -6.62
C HIS A 831 -17.36 27.13 -5.10
N SER A 832 -16.82 28.18 -4.48
CA SER A 832 -17.21 28.64 -3.15
C SER A 832 -16.62 30.03 -2.89
N ARG A 833 -16.96 30.97 -3.78
CA ARG A 833 -16.96 32.42 -3.54
C ARG A 833 -18.15 33.00 -4.30
N THR A 834 -19.31 32.87 -3.66
CA THR A 834 -20.47 33.77 -3.75
C THR A 834 -21.13 33.71 -2.39
#